data_AF-A0A1S4FC20-F1
#
_entry.id   AF-A0A1S4FC20-F1
#
_cell.length_a   1.000
_cell.length_b   1.000
_cell.length_c   1.000
_cell.angle_alpha   90.00
_cell.angle_beta   90.00
_cell.angle_gamma   90.00
#
_symmetry.space_group_name_H-M   'P 1'
#
loop_
_entity.id
_entity.type
_entity.pdbx_description
1 polymer ?
#
loop_
_entity_poly.entity_id
_entity_poly.type
_entity_poly.pdbx_seq_one_letter_code
_entity_poly.pdbx_strand_id
1 'polypeptide(L)'
;MDILRPKTVPLSEETILWFEFLLKPNLLTKHLTKPSPDPSPTDLITQFLSIAPENQNQNELNSPEADSMNKNEGLKYSKKQLALKILALKVAAFLRWDLDVLEKNLPLQKQVQLLSDLCSVTAGKAVNLPLSLVHECPIIGPEGSKHSLNFALTLYHRWVLRAQVIRGSAAKSMKPFNVVTGVPDTSPYSMRDDSFINSLEPFTNISIDFLNQVIADPEPFRILTYDSFVALDAHIEGVQQRFDMAVVISKAELKAQIHYDLCLLYLYVQKYELAKQNILLSKENFELMKIEYSKKPSQTFLYCSVDEEQLQGYMLACGVTGEPIGLLQRLNESVVHHYSDIVAILKEDNIVREIPMTQRKILELNVEGFVSMGSPESHTNDQRELELAVVALNAIRHVLDGDDILGSNIALQKYKHQQLKLLELMLQYGDEQYEEFSLSDRELLKRYFIQTISLMNNANGIEPVLKMYQKMVSYQEYEDLKKQKMKEDVQFTGIGVQADWTVCESKMLRLDVGTYERQLITCTHASGVRKMLVKLAGTNPTKPLWSINPSWSIPLSMKQLLVSLQRGFLQDFAYILVGKSRELAAKKDYSAAIALLTCLKSETTRPELTNNPLVLKLGKMAAWEGLLIQIQQVLEEWPKKPTDQVQFIRNCKQCLNASTSNDVAPRAKILEHCAAILLNLNDWNSLLNPDKRYPALELSAAIAQAYLDIEKFKGTKKTNREAWDLILQMFINQQGSRRHPSDNSIMLQQFFCKLRDPVVISIVLSLLAKLHNILKDETNLDLNAEYMFLWPTNVNNPAIYNLKVLDETLNNLLQQSLKYYPSNIPWIKLKGDFEFANGNFEVAMRYYVTALVSGSEFCTIHLQRPLIDDFIVRRMIKCSSNLGCFMQAAVLCQFLDETDYGLAFKSVSEKTASFSDAMDSYYSCIWDPTLLEFIVNWHFKKGEHKRRLQAITYLGQLELNANNNEEIKREAAAIRKTRFLRSLARQYML
;
A
#
# COMPACT_ATOMS: atom_id res chain seq x y z
N MET A 1 -7.27 37.69 54.50
CA MET A 1 -8.19 38.02 53.39
C MET A 1 -8.87 36.72 53.02
N ASP A 2 -10.14 36.58 53.39
CA ASP A 2 -10.88 35.31 53.37
C ASP A 2 -11.55 35.14 51.99
N ILE A 3 -11.02 34.20 51.19
CA ILE A 3 -11.31 34.04 49.75
C ILE A 3 -12.62 33.24 49.50
N LEU A 4 -13.36 32.88 50.56
CA LEU A 4 -14.47 31.93 50.50
C LEU A 4 -15.85 32.49 50.89
N ARG A 5 -16.07 33.82 50.81
CA ARG A 5 -17.43 34.39 50.86
C ARG A 5 -17.68 35.28 49.63
N PRO A 6 -18.67 34.95 48.76
CA PRO A 6 -19.08 35.88 47.72
C PRO A 6 -19.73 37.09 48.40
N LYS A 7 -19.09 38.26 48.28
CA LYS A 7 -19.77 39.54 48.52
C LYS A 7 -20.46 39.94 47.22
N THR A 8 -21.72 40.36 47.31
CA THR A 8 -22.43 40.98 46.20
C THR A 8 -21.66 42.23 45.76
N VAL A 9 -21.16 42.21 44.52
CA VAL A 9 -20.59 43.39 43.87
C VAL A 9 -21.72 44.43 43.77
N PRO A 10 -21.54 45.68 44.22
CA PRO A 10 -22.55 46.72 43.99
C PRO A 10 -22.76 46.89 42.49
N LEU A 11 -24.01 46.87 42.04
CA LEU A 11 -24.39 47.14 40.66
C LEU A 11 -23.78 48.49 40.24
N SER A 12 -23.18 48.55 39.04
CA SER A 12 -22.65 49.81 38.52
C SER A 12 -23.79 50.85 38.43
N GLU A 13 -23.49 52.13 38.65
CA GLU A 13 -24.47 53.23 38.55
C GLU A 13 -25.17 53.31 37.17
N GLU A 14 -24.62 52.64 36.15
CA GLU A 14 -25.16 52.59 34.79
C GLU A 14 -26.08 51.38 34.53
N THR A 15 -26.25 50.47 35.50
CA THR A 15 -27.02 49.23 35.30
C THR A 15 -28.52 49.52 35.33
N ILE A 16 -29.17 49.47 34.16
CA ILE A 16 -30.62 49.69 34.04
C ILE A 16 -31.39 48.40 34.35
N LEU A 17 -32.28 48.44 35.35
CA LEU A 17 -33.13 47.30 35.68
C LEU A 17 -34.37 47.25 34.78
N TRP A 18 -34.88 46.04 34.49
CA TRP A 18 -36.01 45.84 33.54
C TRP A 18 -37.26 46.67 33.86
N PHE A 19 -37.57 46.89 35.14
CA PHE A 19 -38.76 47.63 35.55
C PHE A 19 -38.61 49.14 35.36
N GLU A 20 -37.38 49.66 35.25
CA GLU A 20 -37.17 51.08 34.96
C GLU A 20 -37.69 51.49 33.58
N PHE A 21 -37.72 50.56 32.64
CA PHE A 21 -38.34 50.77 31.32
C PHE A 21 -39.86 50.96 31.39
N LEU A 22 -40.52 50.47 32.45
CA LEU A 22 -41.94 50.73 32.71
C LEU A 22 -42.18 52.06 33.42
N LEU A 23 -41.22 52.49 34.25
CA LEU A 23 -41.34 53.71 35.06
C LEU A 23 -40.94 54.98 34.30
N LYS A 24 -40.03 54.87 33.31
CA LYS A 24 -39.47 55.99 32.56
C LYS A 24 -39.81 55.84 31.06
N PRO A 25 -40.85 56.51 30.53
CA PRO A 25 -41.36 56.29 29.16
C PRO A 25 -40.31 56.46 28.04
N ASN A 26 -39.37 57.38 28.21
CA ASN A 26 -38.34 57.67 27.20
C ASN A 26 -37.05 56.84 27.37
N LEU A 27 -36.96 56.01 28.42
CA LEU A 27 -35.74 55.26 28.71
C LEU A 27 -35.47 54.19 27.65
N LEU A 28 -36.52 53.51 27.18
CA LEU A 28 -36.39 52.47 26.16
C LEU A 28 -35.82 53.03 24.86
N THR A 29 -36.36 54.17 24.39
CA THR A 29 -35.89 54.82 23.16
C THR A 29 -34.44 55.30 23.28
N LYS A 30 -34.07 55.91 24.42
CA LYS A 30 -32.69 56.33 24.69
C LYS A 30 -31.71 55.15 24.79
N HIS A 31 -32.17 54.01 25.30
CA HIS A 31 -31.35 52.81 25.41
C HIS A 31 -31.09 52.17 24.05
N LEU A 32 -32.13 51.92 23.26
CA LEU A 32 -32.03 51.26 21.96
C LEU A 32 -31.23 52.06 20.92
N THR A 33 -31.10 53.37 21.10
CA THR A 33 -30.34 54.26 20.20
C THR A 33 -28.84 54.34 20.52
N LYS A 34 -28.37 53.67 21.58
CA LYS A 34 -26.94 53.57 21.89
C LYS A 34 -26.23 52.70 20.83
N PRO A 35 -24.92 52.93 20.56
CA PRO A 35 -24.16 52.12 19.60
C PRO A 35 -24.00 50.65 20.03
N SER A 36 -24.02 50.38 21.34
CA SER A 36 -23.91 49.02 21.90
C SER A 36 -24.76 48.93 23.19
N PRO A 37 -26.09 48.82 23.07
CA PRO A 37 -26.97 48.73 24.24
C PRO A 37 -26.71 47.42 25.00
N ASP A 38 -26.48 47.52 26.31
CA ASP A 38 -26.40 46.38 27.24
C ASP A 38 -27.45 46.56 28.34
N PRO A 39 -28.48 45.70 28.43
CA PRO A 39 -28.75 44.51 27.60
C PRO A 39 -29.08 44.85 26.14
N SER A 40 -28.77 43.93 25.22
CA SER A 40 -29.08 44.09 23.79
C SER A 40 -30.60 44.10 23.53
N PRO A 41 -31.08 44.52 22.34
CA PRO A 41 -32.52 44.52 22.06
C PRO A 41 -33.15 43.13 22.17
N THR A 42 -32.46 42.07 21.75
CA THR A 42 -32.93 40.69 21.84
C THR A 42 -32.88 40.15 23.27
N ASP A 43 -31.91 40.59 24.08
CA ASP A 43 -31.87 40.31 25.52
C ASP A 43 -33.03 40.99 26.25
N LEU A 44 -33.38 42.23 25.87
CA LEU A 44 -34.54 42.93 26.42
C LEU A 44 -35.85 42.22 26.09
N ILE A 45 -36.03 41.75 24.85
CA ILE A 45 -37.19 40.92 24.48
C ILE A 45 -37.25 39.67 25.37
N THR A 46 -36.13 38.97 25.52
CA THR A 46 -36.04 37.77 26.36
C THR A 46 -36.35 38.08 27.83
N GLN A 47 -35.82 39.18 28.36
CA GLN A 47 -36.02 39.62 29.74
C GLN A 47 -37.48 39.99 30.00
N PHE A 48 -38.10 40.80 29.13
CA PHE A 48 -39.50 41.18 29.27
C PHE A 48 -40.45 39.98 29.18
N LEU A 49 -40.22 39.08 28.22
CA LEU A 49 -41.05 37.89 28.03
C LEU A 49 -40.83 36.81 29.11
N SER A 50 -39.68 36.78 29.78
CA SER A 50 -39.41 35.84 30.89
C SER A 50 -39.98 36.31 32.23
N ILE A 51 -40.13 37.63 32.40
CA ILE A 51 -40.67 38.24 33.62
C ILE A 51 -42.19 38.39 33.54
N ALA A 52 -42.77 38.43 32.33
CA ALA A 52 -44.20 38.38 32.13
C ALA A 52 -44.74 37.03 32.63
N PRO A 53 -45.58 36.99 33.68
CA PRO A 53 -46.09 35.72 34.20
C PRO A 53 -46.92 35.00 33.13
N GLU A 54 -46.70 33.70 32.96
CA GLU A 54 -47.53 32.86 32.08
C GLU A 54 -48.94 32.69 32.69
N ASN A 55 -49.96 32.64 31.85
CA ASN A 55 -51.33 32.44 32.32
C ASN A 55 -51.46 31.03 32.92
N GLN A 56 -51.67 30.93 34.24
CA GLN A 56 -51.94 29.66 34.95
C GLN A 56 -53.28 28.99 34.56
N ASN A 57 -54.05 29.53 33.61
CA ASN A 57 -55.39 29.06 33.24
C ASN A 57 -55.47 28.32 31.88
N GLN A 58 -54.37 27.76 31.36
CA GLN A 58 -54.46 26.92 30.14
C GLN A 58 -55.29 25.62 30.35
N ASN A 59 -55.55 25.20 31.59
CA ASN A 59 -56.31 23.97 31.88
C ASN A 59 -57.83 24.14 31.99
N GLU A 60 -58.40 25.36 32.00
CA GLU A 60 -59.86 25.55 32.13
C GLU A 60 -60.58 25.95 30.82
N LEU A 61 -59.86 26.22 29.73
CA LEU A 61 -60.47 26.58 28.44
C LEU A 61 -60.73 25.40 27.48
N ASN A 62 -60.43 24.16 27.91
CA ASN A 62 -60.72 22.94 27.14
C ASN A 62 -62.04 22.23 27.54
N SER A 63 -62.95 22.94 28.21
CA SER A 63 -64.31 22.43 28.48
C SER A 63 -65.22 22.66 27.26
N PRO A 64 -65.99 21.65 26.78
CA PRO A 64 -66.90 21.79 25.64
C PRO A 64 -68.14 22.68 25.90
N GLU A 65 -68.28 23.33 27.06
CA GLU A 65 -69.47 24.10 27.44
C GLU A 65 -69.27 25.63 27.41
N ALA A 66 -68.15 26.14 26.89
CA ALA A 66 -67.86 27.57 26.84
C ALA A 66 -68.52 28.35 25.68
N ASP A 67 -69.37 27.71 24.86
CA ASP A 67 -69.94 28.31 23.64
C ASP A 67 -71.22 29.15 23.86
N SER A 68 -71.56 29.50 25.11
CA SER A 68 -72.79 30.28 25.40
C SER A 68 -72.63 31.56 26.23
N MET A 69 -71.42 32.09 26.46
CA MET A 69 -71.26 33.42 27.07
C MET A 69 -70.20 34.31 26.42
N ASN A 70 -70.63 35.55 26.14
CA ASN A 70 -69.85 36.77 25.83
C ASN A 70 -69.00 36.81 24.55
N LYS A 71 -69.64 37.19 23.43
CA LYS A 71 -68.98 37.61 22.17
C LYS A 71 -68.21 38.95 22.24
N ASN A 72 -68.04 39.56 23.42
CA ASN A 72 -67.44 40.90 23.59
C ASN A 72 -66.35 40.99 24.68
N GLU A 73 -65.73 39.88 25.09
CA GLU A 73 -64.61 39.94 26.03
C GLU A 73 -63.30 40.24 25.29
N GLY A 74 -62.75 41.44 25.54
CA GLY A 74 -61.45 41.87 25.04
C GLY A 74 -60.26 41.10 25.65
N LEU A 75 -59.05 41.62 25.43
CA LEU A 75 -57.79 40.98 25.84
C LEU A 75 -57.68 40.78 27.37
N LYS A 76 -57.73 39.52 27.85
CA LYS A 76 -57.62 39.17 29.28
C LYS A 76 -56.17 39.03 29.75
N TYR A 77 -55.41 40.12 29.78
CA TYR A 77 -54.08 40.17 30.42
C TYR A 77 -54.10 41.06 31.65
N SER A 78 -53.33 40.71 32.68
CA SER A 78 -53.05 41.64 33.78
C SER A 78 -52.27 42.86 33.25
N LYS A 79 -52.43 44.02 33.90
CA LYS A 79 -51.73 45.26 33.51
C LYS A 79 -50.21 45.05 33.36
N LYS A 80 -49.61 44.29 34.29
CA LYS A 80 -48.18 43.97 34.27
C LYS A 80 -47.79 43.10 33.07
N GLN A 81 -48.56 42.04 32.78
CA GLN A 81 -48.30 41.18 31.61
C GLN A 81 -48.41 41.98 30.32
N LEU A 82 -49.48 42.77 30.18
CA LEU A 82 -49.72 43.55 28.98
C LEU A 82 -48.61 44.59 28.74
N ALA A 83 -48.16 45.29 29.79
CA ALA A 83 -47.11 46.29 29.68
C ALA A 83 -45.77 45.69 29.22
N LEU A 84 -45.38 44.54 29.80
CA LEU A 84 -44.14 43.84 29.41
C LEU A 84 -44.21 43.28 27.99
N LYS A 85 -45.35 42.71 27.58
CA LYS A 85 -45.56 42.21 26.22
C LYS A 85 -45.50 43.34 25.19
N ILE A 86 -46.15 44.48 25.47
CA ILE A 86 -46.07 45.65 24.58
C ILE A 86 -44.63 46.18 24.50
N LEU A 87 -43.87 46.21 25.59
CA LEU A 87 -42.45 46.57 25.53
C LEU A 87 -41.66 45.61 24.64
N ALA A 88 -41.86 44.29 24.74
CA ALA A 88 -41.21 43.32 23.87
C ALA A 88 -41.57 43.53 22.39
N LEU A 89 -42.85 43.75 22.07
CA LEU A 89 -43.31 44.07 20.71
C LEU A 89 -42.74 45.40 20.19
N LYS A 90 -42.62 46.40 21.07
CA LYS A 90 -42.02 47.70 20.75
C LYS A 90 -40.52 47.56 20.44
N VAL A 91 -39.79 46.69 21.14
CA VAL A 91 -38.38 46.37 20.81
C VAL A 91 -38.28 45.56 19.51
N ALA A 92 -39.17 44.60 19.27
CA ALA A 92 -39.20 43.85 18.01
C ALA A 92 -39.50 44.76 16.79
N ALA A 93 -40.38 45.75 16.97
CA ALA A 93 -40.64 46.78 15.97
C ALA A 93 -39.44 47.71 15.73
N PHE A 94 -38.60 47.96 16.75
CA PHE A 94 -37.32 48.68 16.58
C PHE A 94 -36.34 47.87 15.70
N LEU A 95 -36.33 46.55 15.88
CA LEU A 95 -35.58 45.61 15.02
C LEU A 95 -36.23 45.37 13.66
N ARG A 96 -37.25 46.15 13.29
CA ARG A 96 -37.99 46.06 12.02
C ARG A 96 -38.60 44.68 11.73
N TRP A 97 -38.85 43.88 12.76
CA TRP A 97 -39.35 42.51 12.62
C TRP A 97 -38.47 41.61 11.74
N ASP A 98 -37.16 41.89 11.72
CA ASP A 98 -36.19 41.10 10.97
C ASP A 98 -36.10 39.68 11.54
N LEU A 99 -36.64 38.71 10.78
CA LEU A 99 -36.66 37.31 11.17
C LEU A 99 -35.24 36.73 11.26
N ASP A 100 -34.28 37.18 10.46
CA ASP A 100 -32.89 36.72 10.54
C ASP A 100 -32.27 37.08 11.90
N VAL A 101 -32.58 38.28 12.41
CA VAL A 101 -32.15 38.74 13.74
C VAL A 101 -32.86 37.99 14.87
N LEU A 102 -34.17 37.79 14.75
CA LEU A 102 -34.97 37.12 15.78
C LEU A 102 -34.66 35.62 15.87
N GLU A 103 -34.52 34.93 14.74
CA GLU A 103 -34.23 33.49 14.65
C GLU A 103 -32.85 33.15 15.20
N LYS A 104 -31.85 34.01 14.95
CA LYS A 104 -30.46 33.79 15.39
C LYS A 104 -30.25 34.08 16.88
N ASN A 105 -30.95 35.06 17.44
CA ASN A 105 -30.64 35.63 18.75
C ASN A 105 -31.71 35.38 19.83
N LEU A 106 -32.91 34.88 19.47
CA LEU A 106 -33.93 34.50 20.45
C LEU A 106 -34.11 32.97 20.51
N PRO A 107 -34.30 32.39 21.70
CA PRO A 107 -34.72 30.98 21.82
C PRO A 107 -36.05 30.72 21.13
N LEU A 108 -36.25 29.53 20.56
CA LEU A 108 -37.45 29.18 19.79
C LEU A 108 -38.76 29.46 20.55
N GLN A 109 -38.80 29.12 21.85
CA GLN A 109 -39.96 29.39 22.71
C GLN A 109 -40.29 30.88 22.79
N LYS A 110 -39.28 31.75 22.82
CA LYS A 110 -39.45 33.21 22.87
C LYS A 110 -39.87 33.77 21.52
N GLN A 111 -39.44 33.17 20.41
CA GLN A 111 -39.94 33.51 19.07
C GLN A 111 -41.45 33.24 18.97
N VAL A 112 -41.90 32.05 19.38
CA VAL A 112 -43.33 31.66 19.38
C VAL A 112 -44.16 32.56 20.30
N GLN A 113 -43.65 32.83 21.51
CA GLN A 113 -44.31 33.70 22.48
C GLN A 113 -44.47 35.13 21.92
N LEU A 114 -43.42 35.69 21.32
CA LEU A 114 -43.44 37.03 20.72
C LEU A 114 -44.45 37.13 19.57
N LEU A 115 -44.50 36.13 18.68
CA LEU A 115 -45.45 36.08 17.56
C LEU A 115 -46.90 35.90 18.03
N SER A 116 -47.13 35.06 19.04
CA SER A 116 -48.47 34.88 19.64
C SER A 116 -48.95 36.16 20.32
N ASP A 117 -48.05 36.86 21.01
CA ASP A 117 -48.35 38.14 21.64
C ASP A 117 -48.65 39.23 20.59
N LEU A 118 -47.92 39.26 19.47
CA LEU A 118 -48.18 40.17 18.35
C LEU A 118 -49.58 39.92 17.75
N CYS A 119 -49.91 38.67 17.46
CA CYS A 119 -51.24 38.30 16.95
C CYS A 119 -52.36 38.65 17.95
N SER A 120 -52.14 38.42 19.24
CA SER A 120 -53.13 38.70 20.28
C SER A 120 -53.38 40.20 20.46
N VAL A 121 -52.31 41.00 20.52
CA VAL A 121 -52.40 42.47 20.67
C VAL A 121 -53.05 43.11 19.44
N THR A 122 -52.73 42.63 18.23
CA THR A 122 -53.30 43.16 16.98
C THR A 122 -54.74 42.69 16.73
N ALA A 123 -55.13 41.52 17.23
CA ALA A 123 -56.51 41.04 17.19
C ALA A 123 -57.40 41.68 18.28
N GLY A 124 -56.83 42.27 19.33
CA GLY A 124 -57.58 42.75 20.50
C GLY A 124 -58.23 41.63 21.33
N LYS A 125 -57.84 40.38 21.08
CA LYS A 125 -58.31 39.15 21.74
C LYS A 125 -57.17 38.12 21.77
N ALA A 126 -57.14 37.22 22.76
CA ALA A 126 -56.09 36.20 22.85
C ALA A 126 -56.10 35.27 21.63
N VAL A 127 -54.95 35.13 20.96
CA VAL A 127 -54.71 34.25 19.81
C VAL A 127 -53.65 33.22 20.17
N ASN A 128 -54.03 31.94 20.13
CA ASN A 128 -53.11 30.83 20.37
C ASN A 128 -52.53 30.32 19.04
N LEU A 129 -51.21 30.15 18.99
CA LEU A 129 -50.50 29.53 17.86
C LEU A 129 -50.16 28.07 18.21
N PRO A 130 -50.11 27.13 17.24
CA PRO A 130 -50.29 27.33 15.81
C PRO A 130 -51.75 27.46 15.38
N LEU A 131 -52.02 28.30 14.38
CA LEU A 131 -53.36 28.46 13.80
C LEU A 131 -53.65 27.32 12.81
N SER A 132 -54.72 26.56 13.08
CA SER A 132 -55.09 25.37 12.31
C SER A 132 -56.02 25.61 11.13
N LEU A 133 -56.56 26.81 10.96
CA LEU A 133 -57.60 27.09 9.96
C LEU A 133 -57.28 28.35 9.14
N VAL A 134 -57.13 28.16 7.81
CA VAL A 134 -56.88 29.18 6.79
C VAL A 134 -58.05 30.16 6.63
N HIS A 135 -59.25 29.81 7.10
CA HIS A 135 -60.50 30.45 6.67
C HIS A 135 -61.28 31.19 7.76
N GLU A 136 -60.81 31.20 9.01
CA GLU A 136 -61.37 32.03 10.07
C GLU A 136 -60.27 32.94 10.61
N CYS A 137 -60.16 34.14 10.04
CA CYS A 137 -59.34 35.19 10.63
C CYS A 137 -59.82 35.39 12.07
N PRO A 138 -58.91 35.44 13.07
CA PRO A 138 -59.29 35.61 14.46
C PRO A 138 -60.29 36.76 14.61
N ILE A 139 -61.42 36.50 15.29
CA ILE A 139 -62.46 37.52 15.49
C ILE A 139 -61.83 38.74 16.15
N ILE A 140 -61.84 39.86 15.43
CA ILE A 140 -61.24 41.12 15.86
C ILE A 140 -62.05 41.65 17.04
N GLY A 141 -61.40 41.75 18.20
CA GLY A 141 -61.95 42.37 19.39
C GLY A 141 -62.06 43.90 19.26
N PRO A 142 -62.67 44.56 20.25
CA PRO A 142 -62.95 45.99 20.20
C PRO A 142 -61.70 46.88 20.03
N GLU A 143 -60.53 46.42 20.50
CA GLU A 143 -59.25 47.13 20.41
C GLU A 143 -58.33 46.61 19.29
N GLY A 144 -58.82 45.72 18.42
CA GLY A 144 -58.06 45.10 17.35
C GLY A 144 -58.10 45.88 16.02
N SER A 145 -57.19 45.55 15.09
CA SER A 145 -57.12 46.17 13.76
C SER A 145 -56.87 45.12 12.68
N LYS A 146 -57.77 45.04 11.68
CA LYS A 146 -57.68 44.08 10.56
C LYS A 146 -56.33 44.15 9.84
N HIS A 147 -55.89 45.35 9.48
CA HIS A 147 -54.63 45.55 8.75
C HIS A 147 -53.40 45.18 9.59
N SER A 148 -53.45 45.45 10.90
CA SER A 148 -52.36 45.14 11.83
C SER A 148 -52.27 43.64 12.11
N LEU A 149 -53.42 42.97 12.20
CA LEU A 149 -53.51 41.53 12.33
C LEU A 149 -53.02 40.83 11.05
N ASN A 150 -53.33 41.38 9.87
CA ASN A 150 -52.80 40.84 8.60
C ASN A 150 -51.27 40.86 8.56
N PHE A 151 -50.65 41.95 9.04
CA PHE A 151 -49.19 42.03 9.21
C PHE A 151 -48.65 40.95 10.15
N ALA A 152 -49.27 40.81 11.33
CA ALA A 152 -48.88 39.82 12.34
C ALA A 152 -48.95 38.38 11.81
N LEU A 153 -50.05 38.04 11.13
CA LEU A 153 -50.25 36.73 10.52
C LEU A 153 -49.26 36.46 9.39
N THR A 154 -48.97 37.46 8.56
CA THR A 154 -47.96 37.34 7.48
C THR A 154 -46.57 37.03 8.06
N LEU A 155 -46.18 37.73 9.14
CA LEU A 155 -44.90 37.47 9.82
C LEU A 155 -44.85 36.06 10.42
N TYR A 156 -45.93 35.61 11.07
CA TYR A 156 -46.06 34.25 11.60
C TYR A 156 -45.93 33.18 10.50
N HIS A 157 -46.68 33.30 9.41
CA HIS A 157 -46.65 32.31 8.33
C HIS A 157 -45.28 32.26 7.63
N ARG A 158 -44.58 33.39 7.49
CA ARG A 158 -43.18 33.41 7.02
C ARG A 158 -42.25 32.67 7.98
N TRP A 159 -42.37 32.94 9.28
CA TRP A 159 -41.59 32.25 10.31
C TRP A 159 -41.85 30.73 10.30
N VAL A 160 -43.08 30.27 10.09
CA VAL A 160 -43.40 28.83 9.94
C VAL A 160 -42.60 28.20 8.80
N LEU A 161 -42.55 28.85 7.62
CA LEU A 161 -41.77 28.33 6.49
C LEU A 161 -40.27 28.28 6.79
N ARG A 162 -39.74 29.36 7.37
CA ARG A 162 -38.32 29.50 7.70
C ARG A 162 -37.86 28.53 8.79
N ALA A 163 -38.69 28.30 9.81
CA ALA A 163 -38.44 27.31 10.86
C ALA A 163 -38.23 25.89 10.29
N GLN A 164 -38.98 25.51 9.25
CA GLN A 164 -38.78 24.22 8.56
C GLN A 164 -37.42 24.14 7.83
N VAL A 165 -36.99 25.22 7.19
CA VAL A 165 -35.71 25.28 6.47
C VAL A 165 -34.51 25.28 7.44
N ILE A 166 -34.61 26.01 8.55
CA ILE A 166 -33.56 26.08 9.58
C ILE A 166 -33.33 24.71 10.22
N ARG A 167 -34.40 23.93 10.47
CA ARG A 167 -34.30 22.54 10.94
C ARG A 167 -33.37 21.71 10.05
N GLY A 168 -33.58 21.75 8.73
CA GLY A 168 -32.77 21.01 7.75
C GLY A 168 -31.29 21.38 7.77
N SER A 169 -30.99 22.64 8.07
CA SER A 169 -29.63 23.18 8.11
C SER A 169 -28.93 22.90 9.45
N ALA A 170 -29.65 22.98 10.57
CA ALA A 170 -29.13 22.75 11.92
C ALA A 170 -28.85 21.27 12.22
N ALA A 171 -29.57 20.34 11.60
CA ALA A 171 -29.37 18.89 11.77
C ALA A 171 -27.96 18.40 11.37
N LYS A 172 -27.20 19.18 10.59
CA LYS A 172 -25.80 18.86 10.21
C LYS A 172 -24.75 19.34 11.22
N SER A 173 -25.11 20.14 12.23
CA SER A 173 -24.16 20.90 13.06
C SER A 173 -23.94 20.35 14.49
N MET A 174 -24.84 19.54 15.06
CA MET A 174 -24.71 19.18 16.49
C MET A 174 -24.16 17.77 16.75
N LYS A 175 -22.87 17.69 17.06
CA LYS A 175 -22.35 16.74 18.05
C LYS A 175 -22.08 17.51 19.35
N PRO A 176 -22.91 17.40 20.40
CA PRO A 176 -22.60 17.99 21.69
C PRO A 176 -21.50 17.16 22.37
N PHE A 177 -20.25 17.62 22.27
CA PHE A 177 -19.19 17.24 23.19
C PHE A 177 -19.13 18.34 24.25
N ASN A 178 -19.96 18.24 25.29
CA ASN A 178 -19.70 18.74 26.65
C ASN A 178 -20.94 18.52 27.53
N VAL A 179 -21.03 17.34 28.14
CA VAL A 179 -21.85 17.15 29.33
C VAL A 179 -21.03 17.65 30.52
N VAL A 180 -21.07 18.95 30.79
CA VAL A 180 -20.71 19.48 32.12
C VAL A 180 -22.01 19.87 32.79
N THR A 181 -22.42 19.05 33.75
CA THR A 181 -23.58 19.28 34.60
C THR A 181 -23.47 20.63 35.30
N GLY A 182 -24.35 21.59 34.97
CA GLY A 182 -24.56 22.80 35.77
C GLY A 182 -24.51 24.14 35.04
N VAL A 183 -24.22 24.19 33.73
CA VAL A 183 -24.35 25.42 32.94
C VAL A 183 -25.64 25.31 32.11
N PRO A 184 -26.58 26.28 32.17
CA PRO A 184 -27.72 26.27 31.26
C PRO A 184 -27.20 26.32 29.81
N ASP A 185 -27.63 25.36 28.99
CA ASP A 185 -27.33 25.34 27.55
C ASP A 185 -27.70 26.70 26.97
N THR A 186 -26.69 27.40 26.46
CA THR A 186 -26.85 28.66 25.72
C THR A 186 -27.00 28.40 24.22
N SER A 187 -27.12 27.13 23.80
CA SER A 187 -27.41 26.81 22.40
C SER A 187 -28.85 27.22 22.07
N PRO A 188 -29.09 28.04 21.03
CA PRO A 188 -30.43 28.49 20.66
C PRO A 188 -31.35 27.37 20.15
N TYR A 189 -30.84 26.15 19.97
CA TYR A 189 -31.56 24.97 19.50
C TYR A 189 -31.27 23.74 20.39
N SER A 190 -32.34 23.07 20.85
CA SER A 190 -32.34 21.85 21.67
C SER A 190 -33.10 20.71 20.98
N MET A 191 -32.89 19.45 21.38
CA MET A 191 -33.67 18.28 20.90
C MET A 191 -35.20 18.43 21.12
N ARG A 192 -35.65 19.24 22.09
CA ARG A 192 -37.08 19.55 22.29
C ARG A 192 -37.64 20.51 21.23
N ASP A 193 -36.79 21.34 20.64
CA ASP A 193 -37.17 22.29 19.59
C ASP A 193 -37.45 21.56 18.27
N ASP A 194 -36.75 20.44 18.00
CA ASP A 194 -37.01 19.58 16.85
C ASP A 194 -38.41 18.96 16.88
N SER A 195 -38.89 18.48 18.03
CA SER A 195 -40.24 17.91 18.15
C SER A 195 -41.33 18.96 17.94
N PHE A 196 -41.09 20.19 18.37
CA PHE A 196 -42.02 21.30 18.18
C PHE A 196 -42.06 21.75 16.72
N ILE A 197 -40.91 21.91 16.05
CA ILE A 197 -40.87 22.27 14.62
C ILE A 197 -41.50 21.15 13.76
N ASN A 198 -41.33 19.87 14.12
CA ASN A 198 -42.05 18.77 13.47
C ASN A 198 -43.57 18.92 13.58
N SER A 199 -44.08 19.37 14.72
CA SER A 199 -45.52 19.61 14.89
C SER A 199 -46.06 20.74 14.00
N LEU A 200 -45.18 21.58 13.44
CA LEU A 200 -45.56 22.65 12.50
C LEU A 200 -45.72 22.17 11.05
N GLU A 201 -45.21 20.99 10.70
CA GLU A 201 -45.24 20.44 9.32
C GLU A 201 -46.65 20.45 8.69
N PRO A 202 -47.73 20.04 9.40
CA PRO A 202 -49.09 20.06 8.85
C PRO A 202 -49.58 21.46 8.45
N PHE A 203 -49.03 22.53 9.02
CA PHE A 203 -49.41 23.91 8.75
C PHE A 203 -48.56 24.57 7.64
N THR A 204 -47.61 23.83 7.05
CA THR A 204 -46.73 24.36 5.98
C THR A 204 -47.52 24.75 4.74
N ASN A 205 -48.41 23.85 4.25
CA ASN A 205 -49.24 24.15 3.09
C ASN A 205 -50.23 25.29 3.37
N ILE A 206 -50.80 25.32 4.57
CA ILE A 206 -51.66 26.41 5.07
C ILE A 206 -50.93 27.76 5.01
N SER A 207 -49.65 27.78 5.39
CA SER A 207 -48.82 28.97 5.37
C SER A 207 -48.45 29.40 3.95
N ILE A 208 -48.17 28.45 3.04
CA ILE A 208 -47.96 28.73 1.62
C ILE A 208 -49.21 29.37 1.01
N ASP A 209 -50.39 28.81 1.26
CA ASP A 209 -51.66 29.30 0.71
C ASP A 209 -51.99 30.70 1.24
N PHE A 210 -51.82 30.94 2.55
CA PHE A 210 -52.00 32.26 3.15
C PHE A 210 -51.07 33.31 2.53
N LEU A 211 -49.77 33.00 2.40
CA LEU A 211 -48.80 33.94 1.84
C LEU A 211 -49.05 34.23 0.35
N ASN A 212 -49.50 33.25 -0.42
CA ASN A 212 -49.93 33.46 -1.81
C ASN A 212 -51.18 34.35 -1.89
N GLN A 213 -52.14 34.22 -0.97
CA GLN A 213 -53.30 35.13 -0.89
C GLN A 213 -52.87 36.56 -0.57
N VAL A 214 -51.93 36.75 0.37
CA VAL A 214 -51.37 38.07 0.71
C VAL A 214 -50.65 38.70 -0.49
N ILE A 215 -49.91 37.92 -1.29
CA ILE A 215 -49.28 38.39 -2.54
C ILE A 215 -50.33 38.85 -3.57
N ALA A 216 -51.46 38.17 -3.64
CA ALA A 216 -52.53 38.44 -4.60
C ALA A 216 -53.47 39.58 -4.18
N ASP A 217 -53.45 40.00 -2.91
CA ASP A 217 -54.35 41.01 -2.37
C ASP A 217 -54.16 42.39 -3.04
N PRO A 218 -55.22 43.01 -3.58
CA PRO A 218 -55.16 44.38 -4.08
C PRO A 218 -54.92 45.43 -2.97
N GLU A 219 -55.28 45.17 -1.71
CA GLU A 219 -55.16 46.13 -0.60
C GLU A 219 -53.69 46.52 -0.28
N PRO A 220 -53.43 47.76 0.18
CA PRO A 220 -52.08 48.17 0.58
C PRO A 220 -51.64 47.47 1.86
N PHE A 221 -50.49 46.80 1.81
CA PHE A 221 -49.90 46.14 2.98
C PHE A 221 -49.26 47.15 3.92
N ARG A 222 -49.55 47.03 5.21
CA ARG A 222 -49.09 47.96 6.26
C ARG A 222 -48.20 47.23 7.25
N ILE A 223 -47.08 47.82 7.62
CA ILE A 223 -46.16 47.29 8.62
C ILE A 223 -46.27 48.07 9.93
N LEU A 224 -46.18 47.36 11.05
CA LEU A 224 -46.17 47.99 12.37
C LEU A 224 -44.78 48.49 12.70
N THR A 225 -44.67 49.75 13.12
CA THR A 225 -43.41 50.42 13.45
C THR A 225 -43.27 50.60 14.97
N TYR A 226 -42.12 51.13 15.41
CA TYR A 226 -41.87 51.42 16.82
C TYR A 226 -42.98 52.25 17.47
N ASP A 227 -43.56 53.21 16.73
CA ASP A 227 -44.60 54.11 17.22
C ASP A 227 -46.00 53.50 17.19
N SER A 228 -46.17 52.35 16.54
CA SER A 228 -47.43 51.60 16.58
C SER A 228 -47.73 51.05 17.98
N PHE A 229 -46.69 50.85 18.80
CA PHE A 229 -46.83 50.32 20.15
C PHE A 229 -46.66 51.40 21.21
N VAL A 230 -47.65 51.60 22.07
CA VAL A 230 -47.64 52.60 23.15
C VAL A 230 -47.37 51.90 24.47
N ALA A 231 -46.23 52.21 25.09
CA ALA A 231 -45.88 51.67 26.41
C ALA A 231 -46.91 52.12 27.46
N LEU A 232 -47.35 51.18 28.30
CA LEU A 232 -48.31 51.46 29.37
C LEU A 232 -47.61 52.07 30.58
N ASP A 233 -48.18 53.13 31.13
CA ASP A 233 -47.75 53.74 32.40
C ASP A 233 -48.72 53.41 33.55
N ALA A 234 -48.36 53.80 34.77
CA ALA A 234 -49.14 53.52 35.98
C ALA A 234 -50.48 54.29 36.08
N HIS A 235 -50.71 55.29 35.22
CA HIS A 235 -51.86 56.20 35.26
C HIS A 235 -52.87 55.94 34.13
N ILE A 236 -52.55 55.08 33.16
CA ILE A 236 -53.42 54.72 32.04
C ILE A 236 -54.25 53.46 32.38
N GLU A 237 -55.58 53.55 32.25
CA GLU A 237 -56.49 52.43 32.52
C GLU A 237 -56.92 51.62 31.28
N GLY A 238 -56.69 52.15 30.06
CA GLY A 238 -57.10 51.53 28.79
C GLY A 238 -55.95 51.11 27.88
N VAL A 239 -56.23 50.24 26.92
CA VAL A 239 -55.30 49.79 25.88
C VAL A 239 -55.58 50.59 24.62
N GLN A 240 -54.68 51.48 24.20
CA GLN A 240 -54.75 52.07 22.86
C GLN A 240 -53.37 52.03 22.21
N GLN A 241 -53.17 51.03 21.35
CA GLN A 241 -52.03 51.00 20.44
C GLN A 241 -52.32 51.91 19.25
N ARG A 242 -51.28 52.52 18.66
CA ARG A 242 -51.42 53.45 17.53
C ARG A 242 -51.25 52.73 16.20
N PHE A 243 -52.18 51.82 15.91
CA PHE A 243 -52.15 51.05 14.65
C PHE A 243 -52.32 51.93 13.41
N ASP A 244 -52.81 53.16 13.56
CA ASP A 244 -52.83 54.20 12.54
C ASP A 244 -51.42 54.66 12.10
N MET A 245 -50.41 54.51 12.97
CA MET A 245 -49.00 54.79 12.67
C MET A 245 -48.31 53.69 11.84
N ALA A 246 -49.06 52.67 11.40
CA ALA A 246 -48.55 51.64 10.51
C ALA A 246 -48.20 52.23 9.12
N VAL A 247 -47.02 51.87 8.60
CA VAL A 247 -46.49 52.43 7.35
C VAL A 247 -46.85 51.52 6.17
N VAL A 248 -47.28 52.09 5.05
CA VAL A 248 -47.55 51.35 3.81
C VAL A 248 -46.23 51.09 3.07
N ILE A 249 -45.97 49.84 2.68
CA ILE A 249 -44.81 49.46 1.86
C ILE A 249 -45.19 49.19 0.41
N SER A 250 -44.20 49.13 -0.48
CA SER A 250 -44.44 48.74 -1.88
C SER A 250 -44.86 47.27 -1.99
N LYS A 251 -45.67 46.95 -3.01
CA LYS A 251 -45.99 45.54 -3.29
C LYS A 251 -44.77 44.75 -3.75
N ALA A 252 -43.85 45.40 -4.46
CA ALA A 252 -42.60 44.81 -4.89
C ALA A 252 -41.76 44.36 -3.66
N GLU A 253 -41.72 45.16 -2.60
CA GLU A 253 -41.00 44.83 -1.36
C GLU A 253 -41.58 43.60 -0.65
N LEU A 254 -42.91 43.53 -0.53
CA LEU A 254 -43.58 42.38 0.07
C LEU A 254 -43.36 41.10 -0.75
N LYS A 255 -43.54 41.19 -2.08
CA LYS A 255 -43.41 40.07 -3.01
C LYS A 255 -41.99 39.53 -3.08
N ALA A 256 -40.98 40.41 -3.13
CA ALA A 256 -39.58 40.02 -3.17
C ALA A 256 -39.23 39.10 -1.99
N GLN A 257 -39.65 39.49 -0.78
CA GLN A 257 -39.39 38.73 0.44
C GLN A 257 -40.16 37.41 0.50
N ILE A 258 -41.46 37.40 0.22
CA ILE A 258 -42.28 36.18 0.32
C ILE A 258 -41.83 35.15 -0.72
N HIS A 259 -41.56 35.57 -1.96
CA HIS A 259 -41.05 34.66 -2.99
C HIS A 259 -39.66 34.11 -2.65
N TYR A 260 -38.82 34.89 -1.96
CA TYR A 260 -37.53 34.40 -1.46
C TYR A 260 -37.72 33.29 -0.43
N ASP A 261 -38.54 33.52 0.61
CA ASP A 261 -38.81 32.52 1.65
C ASP A 261 -39.46 31.25 1.07
N LEU A 262 -40.36 31.38 0.07
CA LEU A 262 -40.93 30.25 -0.66
C LEU A 262 -39.89 29.47 -1.47
N CYS A 263 -38.94 30.14 -2.12
CA CYS A 263 -37.85 29.47 -2.84
C CYS A 263 -37.02 28.59 -1.89
N LEU A 264 -36.61 29.14 -0.75
CA LEU A 264 -35.83 28.39 0.25
C LEU A 264 -36.56 27.14 0.74
N LEU A 265 -37.87 27.27 0.99
CA LEU A 265 -38.70 26.13 1.35
C LEU A 265 -38.75 25.09 0.22
N TYR A 266 -38.97 25.50 -1.02
CA TYR A 266 -39.07 24.57 -2.15
C TYR A 266 -37.74 23.88 -2.45
N LEU A 267 -36.60 24.54 -2.25
CA LEU A 267 -35.29 23.88 -2.28
C LEU A 267 -35.18 22.82 -1.17
N TYR A 268 -35.60 23.16 0.05
CA TYR A 268 -35.59 22.22 1.19
C TYR A 268 -36.48 20.98 0.95
N VAL A 269 -37.70 21.17 0.42
CA VAL A 269 -38.61 20.05 0.10
C VAL A 269 -38.39 19.43 -1.29
N GLN A 270 -37.27 19.78 -1.96
CA GLN A 270 -36.84 19.23 -3.26
C GLN A 270 -37.83 19.45 -4.43
N LYS A 271 -38.60 20.54 -4.42
CA LYS A 271 -39.48 20.96 -5.51
C LYS A 271 -38.80 22.01 -6.40
N TYR A 272 -37.77 21.59 -7.15
CA TYR A 272 -36.85 22.48 -7.86
C TYR A 272 -37.51 23.43 -8.87
N GLU A 273 -38.56 23.00 -9.59
CA GLU A 273 -39.25 23.88 -10.55
C GLU A 273 -40.01 25.03 -9.89
N LEU A 274 -40.67 24.76 -8.75
CA LEU A 274 -41.33 25.80 -7.98
C LEU A 274 -40.30 26.74 -7.32
N ALA A 275 -39.15 26.20 -6.89
CA ALA A 275 -38.04 26.99 -6.38
C ALA A 275 -37.50 27.97 -7.46
N LYS A 276 -37.30 27.46 -8.69
CA LYS A 276 -36.87 28.24 -9.84
C LYS A 276 -37.86 29.34 -10.22
N GLN A 277 -39.16 29.05 -10.23
CA GLN A 277 -40.19 30.04 -10.50
C GLN A 277 -40.19 31.16 -9.43
N ASN A 278 -40.11 30.79 -8.15
CA ASN A 278 -40.15 31.77 -7.05
C ASN A 278 -38.88 32.61 -6.96
N ILE A 279 -37.69 32.07 -7.23
CA ILE A 279 -36.45 32.88 -7.20
C ILE A 279 -36.43 33.92 -8.33
N LEU A 280 -36.98 33.60 -9.49
CA LEU A 280 -37.14 34.55 -10.60
C LEU A 280 -38.11 35.68 -10.25
N LEU A 281 -39.27 35.34 -9.67
CA LEU A 281 -40.24 36.33 -9.21
C LEU A 281 -39.68 37.19 -8.06
N SER A 282 -38.90 36.59 -7.16
CA SER A 282 -38.21 37.33 -6.10
C SER A 282 -37.24 38.35 -6.69
N LYS A 283 -36.40 37.95 -7.66
CA LYS A 283 -35.48 38.86 -8.37
C LYS A 283 -36.21 39.99 -9.08
N GLU A 284 -37.23 39.69 -9.87
CA GLU A 284 -37.98 40.71 -10.62
C GLU A 284 -38.56 41.77 -9.68
N ASN A 285 -39.16 41.33 -8.57
CA ASN A 285 -39.71 42.25 -7.57
C ASN A 285 -38.62 42.98 -6.78
N PHE A 286 -37.47 42.36 -6.52
CA PHE A 286 -36.34 43.01 -5.86
C PHE A 286 -35.75 44.15 -6.70
N GLU A 287 -35.60 43.95 -8.02
CA GLU A 287 -35.17 45.00 -8.95
C GLU A 287 -36.21 46.11 -9.08
N LEU A 288 -37.50 45.75 -9.22
CA LEU A 288 -38.59 46.72 -9.27
C LEU A 288 -38.62 47.58 -7.99
N MET A 289 -38.45 46.95 -6.83
CA MET A 289 -38.36 47.62 -5.54
C MET A 289 -37.18 48.60 -5.49
N LYS A 290 -35.97 48.19 -5.93
CA LYS A 290 -34.80 49.08 -6.00
C LYS A 290 -35.09 50.31 -6.87
N ILE A 291 -35.74 50.12 -8.02
CA ILE A 291 -36.13 51.23 -8.91
C ILE A 291 -37.15 52.16 -8.23
N GLU A 292 -38.16 51.63 -7.55
CA GLU A 292 -39.17 52.43 -6.84
C GLU A 292 -38.57 53.28 -5.71
N TYR A 293 -37.69 52.70 -4.89
CA TYR A 293 -37.04 53.38 -3.77
C TYR A 293 -35.91 54.32 -4.21
N SER A 294 -35.24 54.07 -5.34
CA SER A 294 -34.25 55.02 -5.90
C SER A 294 -34.84 56.41 -6.18
N LYS A 295 -36.16 56.48 -6.42
CA LYS A 295 -36.90 57.74 -6.61
C LYS A 295 -37.23 58.45 -5.29
N LYS A 296 -36.95 57.82 -4.14
CA LYS A 296 -37.22 58.31 -2.78
C LYS A 296 -36.01 58.05 -1.86
N PRO A 297 -34.88 58.76 -2.06
CA PRO A 297 -33.61 58.46 -1.40
C PRO A 297 -33.62 58.60 0.14
N SER A 298 -34.64 59.22 0.72
CA SER A 298 -34.83 59.31 2.18
C SER A 298 -35.51 58.08 2.80
N GLN A 299 -35.90 57.07 2.01
CA GLN A 299 -36.57 55.86 2.50
C GLN A 299 -35.66 54.63 2.34
N THR A 300 -35.50 53.86 3.41
CA THR A 300 -34.87 52.53 3.39
C THR A 300 -35.91 51.43 3.32
N PHE A 301 -35.54 50.23 2.90
CA PHE A 301 -36.40 49.04 3.02
C PHE A 301 -36.80 48.82 4.48
N LEU A 302 -38.07 48.50 4.69
CA LEU A 302 -38.66 48.34 6.02
C LEU A 302 -39.09 46.90 6.30
N TYR A 303 -39.24 46.06 5.28
CA TYR A 303 -39.74 44.68 5.39
C TYR A 303 -38.85 43.63 4.71
N CYS A 304 -38.26 43.97 3.55
CA CYS A 304 -37.42 43.03 2.81
C CYS A 304 -35.99 43.01 3.39
N SER A 305 -35.52 41.81 3.76
CA SER A 305 -34.17 41.50 4.25
C SER A 305 -33.35 40.65 3.27
N VAL A 306 -33.84 40.47 2.03
CA VAL A 306 -33.14 39.67 1.00
C VAL A 306 -31.77 40.28 0.68
N ASP A 307 -30.73 39.47 0.87
CA ASP A 307 -29.37 39.81 0.47
C ASP A 307 -29.14 39.49 -1.02
N GLU A 308 -28.51 40.41 -1.73
CA GLU A 308 -28.32 40.33 -3.18
C GLU A 308 -27.34 39.22 -3.59
N GLU A 309 -26.30 38.99 -2.79
CA GLU A 309 -25.31 37.93 -3.05
C GLU A 309 -25.94 36.55 -2.82
N GLN A 310 -26.69 36.39 -1.73
CA GLN A 310 -27.45 35.16 -1.46
C GLN A 310 -28.50 34.90 -2.54
N LEU A 311 -29.25 35.91 -2.96
CA LEU A 311 -30.22 35.81 -4.04
C LEU A 311 -29.56 35.26 -5.31
N GLN A 312 -28.40 35.78 -5.69
CA GLN A 312 -27.64 35.29 -6.85
C GLN A 312 -27.14 33.84 -6.65
N GLY A 313 -26.68 33.49 -5.45
CA GLY A 313 -26.29 32.11 -5.11
C GLY A 313 -27.45 31.11 -5.28
N TYR A 314 -28.65 31.46 -4.81
CA TYR A 314 -29.84 30.61 -4.98
C TYR A 314 -30.33 30.55 -6.43
N MET A 315 -30.15 31.61 -7.22
CA MET A 315 -30.41 31.56 -8.66
C MET A 315 -29.51 30.53 -9.36
N LEU A 316 -28.21 30.53 -9.04
CA LEU A 316 -27.25 29.55 -9.56
C LEU A 316 -27.65 28.13 -9.13
N ALA A 317 -28.01 27.94 -7.86
CA ALA A 317 -28.48 26.65 -7.35
C ALA A 317 -29.76 26.14 -8.05
N CYS A 318 -30.62 27.04 -8.50
CA CYS A 318 -31.82 26.74 -9.29
C CYS A 318 -31.54 26.59 -10.80
N GLY A 319 -30.29 26.64 -11.25
CA GLY A 319 -29.92 26.56 -12.67
C GLY A 319 -30.37 27.77 -13.48
N VAL A 320 -30.46 28.94 -12.86
CA VAL A 320 -30.75 30.22 -13.52
C VAL A 320 -29.44 30.98 -13.68
N THR A 321 -28.70 30.70 -14.75
CA THR A 321 -27.40 31.33 -15.03
C THR A 321 -27.51 32.34 -16.16
N GLY A 322 -26.92 33.53 -15.97
CA GLY A 322 -26.72 34.54 -17.00
C GLY A 322 -25.27 34.59 -17.52
N GLU A 323 -24.43 33.62 -17.16
CA GLU A 323 -22.99 33.58 -17.41
C GLU A 323 -22.56 32.25 -18.07
N PRO A 324 -21.41 32.21 -18.80
CA PRO A 324 -20.92 31.01 -19.48
C PRO A 324 -20.61 29.87 -18.51
N ILE A 325 -20.93 28.65 -18.94
CA ILE A 325 -20.78 27.40 -18.16
C ILE A 325 -19.30 27.13 -17.92
N GLY A 326 -18.86 27.10 -16.64
CA GLY A 326 -17.48 26.74 -16.26
C GLY A 326 -17.11 25.29 -16.56
N LEU A 327 -15.81 24.99 -16.64
CA LEU A 327 -15.29 23.65 -16.95
C LEU A 327 -15.71 22.61 -15.93
N LEU A 328 -15.82 22.97 -14.65
CA LEU A 328 -16.30 22.04 -13.62
C LEU A 328 -17.76 21.63 -13.84
N GLN A 329 -18.60 22.54 -14.32
CA GLN A 329 -19.99 22.21 -14.64
C GLN A 329 -20.07 21.34 -15.89
N ARG A 330 -19.33 21.69 -16.96
CA ARG A 330 -19.22 20.87 -18.18
C ARG A 330 -18.72 19.46 -17.87
N LEU A 331 -17.78 19.31 -16.95
CA LEU A 331 -17.29 18.02 -16.46
C LEU A 331 -18.43 17.20 -15.85
N ASN A 332 -19.21 17.79 -14.94
CA ASN A 332 -20.32 17.09 -14.27
C ASN A 332 -21.42 16.70 -15.27
N GLU A 333 -21.74 17.57 -16.22
CA GLU A 333 -22.67 17.27 -17.32
C GLU A 333 -22.16 16.13 -18.20
N SER A 334 -20.88 16.15 -18.57
CA SER A 334 -20.22 15.07 -19.32
C SER A 334 -20.35 13.72 -18.60
N VAL A 335 -20.09 13.67 -17.29
CA VAL A 335 -20.23 12.43 -16.49
C VAL A 335 -21.66 11.88 -16.54
N VAL A 336 -22.67 12.74 -16.47
CA VAL A 336 -24.09 12.35 -16.59
C VAL A 336 -24.40 11.87 -18.01
N HIS A 337 -23.79 12.47 -19.03
CA HIS A 337 -23.95 12.15 -20.44
C HIS A 337 -22.91 11.13 -20.95
N HIS A 338 -22.60 10.11 -20.15
CA HIS A 338 -21.69 9.01 -20.52
C HIS A 338 -20.30 9.46 -21.00
N TYR A 339 -19.72 10.43 -20.28
CA TYR A 339 -18.38 10.98 -20.52
C TYR A 339 -18.21 11.63 -21.91
N SER A 340 -19.29 12.18 -22.47
CA SER A 340 -19.24 12.90 -23.74
C SER A 340 -18.34 14.14 -23.65
N ASP A 341 -17.47 14.36 -24.64
CA ASP A 341 -16.54 15.50 -24.69
C ASP A 341 -15.50 15.60 -23.55
N ILE A 342 -15.35 14.54 -22.73
CA ILE A 342 -14.52 14.58 -21.52
C ILE A 342 -13.04 14.89 -21.80
N VAL A 343 -12.50 14.36 -22.91
CA VAL A 343 -11.11 14.57 -23.33
C VAL A 343 -10.86 16.04 -23.68
N ALA A 344 -11.81 16.71 -24.33
CA ALA A 344 -11.68 18.12 -24.68
C ALA A 344 -11.74 19.01 -23.43
N ILE A 345 -12.67 18.73 -22.51
CA ILE A 345 -12.80 19.43 -21.23
C ILE A 345 -11.49 19.35 -20.43
N LEU A 346 -10.92 18.13 -20.31
CA LEU A 346 -9.67 17.93 -19.58
C LEU A 346 -8.44 18.56 -20.25
N LYS A 347 -8.42 18.64 -21.60
CA LYS A 347 -7.39 19.39 -22.33
C LYS A 347 -7.50 20.87 -22.00
N GLU A 348 -8.67 21.47 -22.19
CA GLU A 348 -8.91 22.89 -21.88
C GLU A 348 -8.52 23.21 -20.43
N ASP A 349 -8.89 22.33 -19.49
CA ASP A 349 -8.56 22.50 -18.09
C ASP A 349 -7.06 22.28 -17.75
N ASN A 350 -6.27 21.59 -18.58
CA ASN A 350 -4.81 21.55 -18.39
C ASN A 350 -4.17 22.95 -18.53
N ILE A 351 -4.83 23.83 -19.28
CA ILE A 351 -4.42 25.23 -19.47
C ILE A 351 -5.10 26.14 -18.44
N VAL A 352 -6.42 26.04 -18.30
CA VAL A 352 -7.23 26.94 -17.47
C VAL A 352 -7.09 26.65 -15.97
N ARG A 353 -6.87 25.39 -15.58
CA ARG A 353 -6.67 24.95 -14.20
C ARG A 353 -7.86 25.24 -13.27
N GLU A 354 -9.07 25.18 -13.78
CA GLU A 354 -10.33 25.44 -13.05
C GLU A 354 -10.76 24.23 -12.21
N ILE A 355 -10.66 23.01 -12.76
CA ILE A 355 -11.16 21.79 -12.15
C ILE A 355 -10.19 21.33 -11.06
N PRO A 356 -10.65 21.17 -9.80
CA PRO A 356 -9.81 20.63 -8.74
C PRO A 356 -9.33 19.21 -9.07
N MET A 357 -8.05 18.90 -8.81
CA MET A 357 -7.48 17.57 -9.08
C MET A 357 -8.24 16.43 -8.38
N THR A 358 -8.86 16.68 -7.23
CA THR A 358 -9.74 15.71 -6.56
C THR A 358 -10.90 15.26 -7.46
N GLN A 359 -11.52 16.18 -8.21
CA GLN A 359 -12.62 15.84 -9.12
C GLN A 359 -12.14 15.08 -10.35
N ARG A 360 -10.97 15.45 -10.90
CA ARG A 360 -10.31 14.68 -11.97
C ARG A 360 -9.97 13.26 -11.56
N LYS A 361 -9.57 13.04 -10.30
CA LYS A 361 -9.30 11.71 -9.75
C LYS A 361 -10.59 10.90 -9.52
N ILE A 362 -11.66 11.56 -9.08
CA ILE A 362 -12.99 10.92 -8.98
C ILE A 362 -13.47 10.48 -10.37
N LEU A 363 -13.29 11.32 -11.40
CA LEU A 363 -13.57 10.95 -12.78
C LEU A 363 -12.77 9.71 -13.21
N GLU A 364 -11.46 9.69 -12.96
CA GLU A 364 -10.60 8.54 -13.31
C GLU A 364 -11.12 7.25 -12.68
N LEU A 365 -11.47 7.26 -11.38
CA LEU A 365 -12.04 6.12 -10.68
C LEU A 365 -13.44 5.74 -11.21
N ASN A 366 -14.26 6.71 -11.60
CA ASN A 366 -15.58 6.46 -12.18
C ASN A 366 -15.48 5.78 -13.55
N VAL A 367 -14.54 6.22 -14.39
CA VAL A 367 -14.27 5.59 -15.70
C VAL A 367 -13.70 4.18 -15.51
N GLU A 368 -12.75 4.00 -14.60
CA GLU A 368 -12.20 2.67 -14.28
C GLU A 368 -13.27 1.71 -13.74
N GLY A 369 -14.12 2.19 -12.83
CA GLY A 369 -15.25 1.43 -12.30
C GLY A 369 -16.24 1.05 -13.40
N PHE A 370 -16.55 1.98 -14.30
CA PHE A 370 -17.42 1.74 -15.45
C PHE A 370 -16.86 0.65 -16.40
N VAL A 371 -15.56 0.71 -16.72
CA VAL A 371 -14.88 -0.31 -17.56
C VAL A 371 -14.83 -1.67 -16.84
N SER A 372 -14.67 -1.68 -15.52
CA SER A 372 -14.55 -2.91 -14.71
C SER A 372 -15.88 -3.64 -14.50
N MET A 373 -17.03 -2.95 -14.59
CA MET A 373 -18.36 -3.54 -14.33
C MET A 373 -18.87 -4.48 -15.44
N GLY A 374 -18.15 -4.70 -16.53
CA GLY A 374 -18.34 -5.87 -17.39
C GLY A 374 -19.65 -5.93 -18.19
N SER A 375 -20.28 -4.80 -18.52
CA SER A 375 -21.42 -4.79 -19.47
C SER A 375 -20.98 -5.28 -20.87
N PRO A 376 -21.88 -5.78 -21.74
CA PRO A 376 -21.51 -6.20 -23.10
C PRO A 376 -20.86 -5.08 -23.94
N GLU A 377 -21.12 -3.81 -23.57
CA GLU A 377 -20.55 -2.61 -24.17
C GLU A 377 -19.21 -2.19 -23.54
N SER A 378 -18.89 -2.71 -22.33
CA SER A 378 -17.69 -2.38 -21.53
C SER A 378 -16.35 -2.92 -22.06
N HIS A 379 -16.40 -3.73 -23.13
CA HIS A 379 -15.22 -4.35 -23.74
C HIS A 379 -14.89 -3.80 -25.12
N THR A 380 -15.52 -2.69 -25.52
CA THR A 380 -15.12 -1.96 -26.73
C THR A 380 -13.73 -1.34 -26.53
N ASN A 381 -12.88 -1.38 -27.56
CA ASN A 381 -11.54 -0.79 -27.49
C ASN A 381 -11.58 0.70 -27.12
N ASP A 382 -12.65 1.39 -27.53
CA ASP A 382 -12.86 2.82 -27.34
C ASP A 382 -12.93 3.23 -25.86
N GLN A 383 -13.52 2.40 -24.99
CA GLN A 383 -13.65 2.73 -23.55
C GLN A 383 -12.35 2.50 -22.78
N ARG A 384 -11.55 1.51 -23.17
CA ARG A 384 -10.19 1.32 -22.63
C ARG A 384 -9.25 2.43 -23.08
N GLU A 385 -9.44 2.92 -24.30
CA GLU A 385 -8.70 4.08 -24.80
C GLU A 385 -9.12 5.37 -24.06
N LEU A 386 -10.41 5.52 -23.74
CA LEU A 386 -10.91 6.61 -22.92
C LEU A 386 -10.31 6.61 -21.51
N GLU A 387 -10.23 5.45 -20.85
CA GLU A 387 -9.58 5.31 -19.54
C GLU A 387 -8.13 5.80 -19.59
N LEU A 388 -7.34 5.31 -20.56
CA LEU A 388 -5.95 5.74 -20.74
C LEU A 388 -5.83 7.23 -21.11
N ALA A 389 -6.79 7.79 -21.86
CA ALA A 389 -6.80 9.20 -22.20
C ALA A 389 -7.01 10.10 -20.97
N VAL A 390 -7.96 9.75 -20.10
CA VAL A 390 -8.21 10.46 -18.83
C VAL A 390 -6.97 10.39 -17.94
N VAL A 391 -6.37 9.21 -17.79
CA VAL A 391 -5.12 9.02 -17.02
C VAL A 391 -3.98 9.85 -17.60
N ALA A 392 -3.82 9.89 -18.93
CA ALA A 392 -2.79 10.68 -19.59
C ALA A 392 -2.95 12.19 -19.32
N LEU A 393 -4.17 12.72 -19.43
CA LEU A 393 -4.45 14.14 -19.18
C LEU A 393 -4.28 14.51 -17.70
N ASN A 394 -4.67 13.62 -16.78
CA ASN A 394 -4.41 13.79 -15.35
C ASN A 394 -2.90 13.75 -15.05
N ALA A 395 -2.15 12.86 -15.68
CA ALA A 395 -0.70 12.78 -15.55
C ALA A 395 0.00 14.06 -16.02
N ILE A 396 -0.44 14.66 -17.14
CA ILE A 396 0.03 15.97 -17.60
C ILE A 396 -0.31 17.04 -16.56
N ARG A 397 -1.56 17.10 -16.08
CA ARG A 397 -2.01 18.07 -15.08
C ARG A 397 -1.20 17.99 -13.77
N HIS A 398 -0.91 16.79 -13.28
CA HIS A 398 -0.07 16.56 -12.10
C HIS A 398 1.35 17.12 -12.25
N VAL A 399 1.96 16.97 -13.43
CA VAL A 399 3.29 17.52 -13.72
C VAL A 399 3.25 19.04 -13.75
N LEU A 400 2.18 19.62 -14.32
CA LEU A 400 1.99 21.08 -14.43
C LEU A 400 1.71 21.76 -13.08
N ASP A 401 1.09 21.07 -12.13
CA ASP A 401 0.85 21.61 -10.78
C ASP A 401 2.08 21.54 -9.88
N GLY A 402 3.11 20.76 -10.23
CA GLY A 402 4.42 20.75 -9.55
C GLY A 402 4.44 20.06 -8.17
N ASP A 403 3.29 19.75 -7.59
CA ASP A 403 3.15 19.25 -6.20
C ASP A 403 3.11 17.71 -6.07
N ASP A 404 2.76 16.96 -7.13
CA ASP A 404 2.58 15.50 -7.04
C ASP A 404 3.07 14.73 -8.30
N ILE A 405 4.39 14.72 -8.50
CA ILE A 405 5.03 13.88 -9.54
C ILE A 405 4.84 12.37 -9.24
N LEU A 406 4.53 12.01 -7.98
CA LEU A 406 4.33 10.61 -7.58
C LEU A 406 3.05 10.04 -8.19
N GLY A 407 1.98 10.82 -8.32
CA GLY A 407 0.74 10.42 -9.00
C GLY A 407 0.98 9.88 -10.42
N SER A 408 1.85 10.54 -11.19
CA SER A 408 2.19 10.13 -12.55
C SER A 408 3.03 8.84 -12.60
N ASN A 409 3.95 8.64 -11.65
CA ASN A 409 4.71 7.40 -11.53
C ASN A 409 3.83 6.21 -11.13
N ILE A 410 2.85 6.44 -10.24
CA ILE A 410 1.87 5.42 -9.83
C ILE A 410 1.05 4.96 -11.05
N ALA A 411 0.62 5.89 -11.91
CA ALA A 411 -0.10 5.57 -13.14
C ALA A 411 0.76 4.69 -14.08
N LEU A 412 2.02 5.06 -14.34
CA LEU A 412 2.93 4.25 -15.17
C LEU A 412 3.17 2.84 -14.61
N GLN A 413 3.19 2.69 -13.27
CA GLN A 413 3.33 1.38 -12.63
C GLN A 413 2.03 0.56 -12.71
N LYS A 414 0.87 1.19 -12.50
CA LYS A 414 -0.45 0.55 -12.61
C LYS A 414 -0.68 0.01 -14.02
N TYR A 415 -0.37 0.82 -15.04
CA TYR A 415 -0.54 0.46 -16.46
C TYR A 415 0.74 -0.09 -17.11
N LYS A 416 1.59 -0.81 -16.36
CA LYS A 416 2.89 -1.32 -16.84
C LYS A 416 2.81 -2.11 -18.17
N HIS A 417 1.73 -2.86 -18.39
CA HIS A 417 1.52 -3.61 -19.64
C HIS A 417 1.14 -2.72 -20.84
N GLN A 418 0.60 -1.52 -20.60
CA GLN A 418 0.17 -0.55 -21.59
C GLN A 418 1.00 0.75 -21.53
N GLN A 419 2.18 0.69 -20.88
CA GLN A 419 3.00 1.85 -20.57
C GLN A 419 3.38 2.67 -21.82
N LEU A 420 3.65 2.00 -22.95
CA LEU A 420 3.96 2.67 -24.22
C LEU A 420 2.76 3.47 -24.76
N LYS A 421 1.54 2.89 -24.71
CA LYS A 421 0.33 3.55 -25.21
C LYS A 421 -0.07 4.72 -24.31
N LEU A 422 0.08 4.59 -22.99
CA LEU A 422 -0.13 5.69 -22.06
C LEU A 422 0.84 6.84 -22.35
N LEU A 423 2.12 6.54 -22.54
CA LEU A 423 3.13 7.55 -22.89
C LEU A 423 2.86 8.20 -24.26
N GLU A 424 2.42 7.42 -25.24
CA GLU A 424 1.99 7.93 -26.55
C GLU A 424 0.86 8.95 -26.42
N LEU A 425 -0.19 8.66 -25.64
CA LEU A 425 -1.29 9.60 -25.38
C LEU A 425 -0.83 10.86 -24.64
N MET A 426 0.08 10.71 -23.66
CA MET A 426 0.64 11.87 -22.95
C MET A 426 1.47 12.76 -23.89
N LEU A 427 2.29 12.18 -24.75
CA LEU A 427 3.07 12.92 -25.74
C LEU A 427 2.16 13.56 -26.80
N GLN A 428 1.12 12.84 -27.25
CA GLN A 428 0.12 13.35 -28.18
C GLN A 428 -0.56 14.61 -27.62
N TYR A 429 -1.18 14.51 -26.45
CA TYR A 429 -1.93 15.63 -25.86
C TYR A 429 -0.99 16.77 -25.47
N GLY A 430 0.22 16.45 -25.02
CA GLY A 430 1.26 17.46 -24.84
C GLY A 430 1.58 18.21 -26.14
N ASP A 431 1.81 17.51 -27.25
CA ASP A 431 2.16 18.11 -28.55
C ASP A 431 1.02 18.95 -29.14
N GLU A 432 -0.22 18.47 -29.02
CA GLU A 432 -1.43 19.19 -29.45
C GLU A 432 -1.58 20.51 -28.71
N GLN A 433 -1.37 20.52 -27.39
CA GLN A 433 -1.51 21.69 -26.51
C GLN A 433 -0.23 22.53 -26.38
N TYR A 434 0.84 22.17 -27.10
CA TYR A 434 2.19 22.72 -26.88
C TYR A 434 2.24 24.25 -26.93
N GLU A 435 1.50 24.86 -27.86
CA GLU A 435 1.51 26.31 -28.04
C GLU A 435 0.71 27.08 -26.99
N GLU A 436 -0.22 26.42 -26.32
CA GLU A 436 -1.06 27.00 -25.27
C GLU A 436 -0.35 27.00 -23.91
N PHE A 437 0.61 26.09 -23.71
CA PHE A 437 1.40 26.04 -22.49
C PHE A 437 2.37 27.23 -22.37
N SER A 438 2.55 27.71 -21.14
CA SER A 438 3.59 28.69 -20.81
C SER A 438 4.99 28.11 -21.03
N LEU A 439 6.01 28.96 -21.18
CA LEU A 439 7.40 28.50 -21.34
C LEU A 439 7.87 27.64 -20.15
N SER A 440 7.44 27.98 -18.94
CA SER A 440 7.75 27.20 -17.73
C SER A 440 7.11 25.82 -17.77
N ASP A 441 5.85 25.74 -18.18
CA ASP A 441 5.11 24.48 -18.29
C ASP A 441 5.72 23.55 -19.34
N ARG A 442 6.12 24.11 -20.50
CA ARG A 442 6.84 23.37 -21.55
C ARG A 442 8.15 22.78 -21.02
N GLU A 443 8.90 23.53 -20.22
CA GLU A 443 10.16 23.05 -19.65
C GLU A 443 9.93 21.93 -18.60
N LEU A 444 8.93 22.06 -17.75
CA LEU A 444 8.55 21.04 -16.76
C LEU A 444 8.15 19.73 -17.44
N LEU A 445 7.24 19.79 -18.41
CA LEU A 445 6.79 18.62 -19.18
C LEU A 445 7.96 17.96 -19.91
N LYS A 446 8.82 18.74 -20.57
CA LYS A 446 10.00 18.22 -21.27
C LYS A 446 10.94 17.45 -20.34
N ARG A 447 11.28 18.02 -19.18
CA ARG A 447 12.12 17.34 -18.17
C ARG A 447 11.48 16.02 -17.71
N TYR A 448 10.17 16.05 -17.44
CA TYR A 448 9.42 14.87 -17.02
C TYR A 448 9.43 13.76 -18.09
N PHE A 449 9.17 14.09 -19.36
CA PHE A 449 9.16 13.11 -20.44
C PHE A 449 10.54 12.51 -20.69
N ILE A 450 11.61 13.32 -20.70
CA ILE A 450 12.99 12.82 -20.84
C ILE A 450 13.33 11.85 -19.71
N GLN A 451 13.01 12.20 -18.46
CA GLN A 451 13.25 11.34 -17.31
C GLN A 451 12.45 10.02 -17.41
N THR A 452 11.17 10.10 -17.79
CA THR A 452 10.30 8.93 -17.96
C THR A 452 10.87 7.97 -19.02
N ILE A 453 11.23 8.48 -20.19
CA ILE A 453 11.85 7.72 -21.29
C ILE A 453 13.20 7.11 -20.83
N SER A 454 13.97 7.84 -20.03
CA SER A 454 15.23 7.36 -19.46
C SER A 454 15.06 6.21 -18.46
N LEU A 455 13.90 6.03 -17.84
CA LEU A 455 13.66 4.96 -16.87
C LEU A 455 13.00 3.72 -17.50
N MET A 456 12.54 3.80 -18.76
CA MET A 456 11.94 2.67 -19.45
C MET A 456 13.01 1.62 -19.82
N ASN A 457 12.86 0.41 -19.29
CA ASN A 457 13.75 -0.74 -19.54
C ASN A 457 13.61 -1.33 -20.95
N ASN A 458 12.52 -1.04 -21.67
CA ASN A 458 12.24 -1.58 -23.00
C ASN A 458 11.59 -0.50 -23.88
N ALA A 459 12.41 0.32 -24.54
CA ALA A 459 11.96 1.43 -25.39
C ALA A 459 11.52 1.00 -26.80
N ASN A 460 11.34 -0.31 -27.04
CA ASN A 460 10.93 -0.82 -28.35
C ASN A 460 9.59 -0.21 -28.76
N GLY A 461 9.55 0.47 -29.91
CA GLY A 461 8.35 1.12 -30.43
C GLY A 461 8.18 2.60 -30.03
N ILE A 462 9.10 3.19 -29.25
CA ILE A 462 9.01 4.63 -28.91
C ILE A 462 9.49 5.54 -30.06
N GLU A 463 10.39 5.05 -30.92
CA GLU A 463 10.96 5.84 -32.02
C GLU A 463 9.90 6.37 -33.00
N PRO A 464 8.91 5.58 -33.46
CA PRO A 464 7.80 6.10 -34.28
C PRO A 464 6.95 7.15 -33.54
N VAL A 465 6.68 6.94 -32.24
CA VAL A 465 5.87 7.85 -31.42
C VAL A 465 6.54 9.22 -31.30
N LEU A 466 7.84 9.24 -30.99
CA LEU A 466 8.62 10.48 -30.88
C LEU A 466 8.77 11.19 -32.22
N LYS A 467 8.83 10.46 -33.33
CA LYS A 467 8.82 11.07 -34.68
C LYS A 467 7.48 11.72 -35.01
N MET A 468 6.37 11.25 -34.42
CA MET A 468 5.04 11.81 -34.63
C MET A 468 4.78 13.02 -33.72
N TYR A 469 5.23 12.97 -32.47
CA TYR A 469 5.00 14.00 -31.44
C TYR A 469 6.31 14.63 -30.96
N GLN A 470 6.91 15.47 -31.82
CA GLN A 470 8.29 15.97 -31.65
C GLN A 470 8.42 17.22 -30.75
N LYS A 471 7.33 17.95 -30.48
CA LYS A 471 7.43 19.25 -29.79
C LYS A 471 7.83 19.12 -28.33
N MET A 472 7.39 18.04 -27.67
CA MET A 472 7.70 17.76 -26.26
C MET A 472 9.11 17.18 -26.07
N VAL A 473 9.45 16.16 -26.85
CA VAL A 473 10.78 15.53 -26.87
C VAL A 473 11.16 15.25 -28.31
N SER A 474 12.27 15.83 -28.77
CA SER A 474 12.73 15.63 -30.14
C SER A 474 13.37 14.25 -30.31
N TYR A 475 13.30 13.72 -31.54
CA TYR A 475 13.99 12.48 -31.88
C TYR A 475 15.52 12.58 -31.67
N GLN A 476 16.11 13.75 -31.88
CA GLN A 476 17.53 14.00 -31.65
C GLN A 476 17.92 13.86 -30.17
N GLU A 477 17.12 14.42 -29.26
CA GLU A 477 17.34 14.29 -27.81
C GLU A 477 17.24 12.85 -27.34
N TYR A 478 16.33 12.07 -27.92
CA TYR A 478 16.23 10.64 -27.66
C TYR A 478 17.47 9.88 -28.15
N GLU A 479 17.96 10.17 -29.36
CA GLU A 479 19.20 9.56 -29.89
C GLU A 479 20.41 9.89 -29.02
N ASP A 480 20.51 11.13 -28.52
CA ASP A 480 21.61 11.52 -27.64
C ASP A 480 21.51 10.84 -26.26
N LEU A 481 20.29 10.68 -25.71
CA LEU A 481 20.04 9.90 -24.50
C LEU A 481 20.37 8.40 -24.70
N LYS A 482 20.06 7.85 -25.87
CA LYS A 482 20.40 6.47 -26.25
C LYS A 482 21.92 6.29 -26.31
N LYS A 483 22.66 7.21 -26.93
CA LYS A 483 24.12 7.20 -26.96
C LYS A 483 24.74 7.26 -25.55
N GLN A 484 24.21 8.11 -24.67
CA GLN A 484 24.69 8.19 -23.27
C GLN A 484 24.49 6.88 -22.49
N LYS A 485 23.46 6.10 -22.83
CA LYS A 485 23.17 4.80 -22.20
C LYS A 485 23.91 3.62 -22.82
N MET A 486 24.43 3.74 -24.04
CA MET A 486 25.18 2.65 -24.65
C MET A 486 26.44 2.40 -23.84
N LYS A 487 26.60 1.17 -23.33
CA LYS A 487 27.90 0.73 -22.82
C LYS A 487 28.88 0.79 -23.99
N GLU A 488 30.04 1.41 -23.77
CA GLU A 488 31.12 1.37 -24.75
C GLU A 488 31.43 -0.10 -25.06
N ASP A 489 31.21 -0.49 -26.30
CA ASP A 489 31.60 -1.81 -26.78
C ASP A 489 33.11 -1.73 -27.02
N VAL A 490 33.89 -1.98 -25.97
CA VAL A 490 35.35 -1.94 -26.02
C VAL A 490 35.81 -3.11 -26.87
N GLN A 491 35.89 -2.88 -28.18
CA GLN A 491 36.55 -3.80 -29.09
C GLN A 491 38.05 -3.72 -28.82
N PHE A 492 38.61 -4.76 -28.23
CA PHE A 492 40.06 -4.91 -28.16
C PHE A 492 40.59 -4.85 -29.60
N THR A 493 41.60 -4.01 -29.85
CA THR A 493 42.26 -3.89 -31.16
C THR A 493 43.77 -4.10 -30.99
N GLY A 494 44.46 -4.44 -32.08
CA GLY A 494 45.91 -4.70 -32.08
C GLY A 494 46.30 -6.16 -31.75
N ILE A 495 47.52 -6.34 -31.26
CA ILE A 495 48.15 -7.66 -31.01
C ILE A 495 47.31 -8.54 -30.05
N GLY A 496 46.53 -7.93 -29.15
CA GLY A 496 45.71 -8.64 -28.16
C GLY A 496 44.52 -9.45 -28.74
N VAL A 497 44.14 -9.23 -29.99
CA VAL A 497 43.07 -9.99 -30.69
C VAL A 497 43.62 -10.87 -31.82
N GLN A 498 44.91 -10.72 -32.15
CA GLN A 498 45.56 -11.60 -33.10
C GLN A 498 45.75 -12.98 -32.49
N ALA A 499 45.02 -13.97 -33.00
CA ALA A 499 45.18 -15.37 -32.61
C ALA A 499 46.58 -15.92 -32.97
N ASP A 500 47.29 -15.28 -33.92
CA ASP A 500 48.61 -15.69 -34.37
C ASP A 500 49.48 -14.51 -34.84
N TRP A 501 50.79 -14.71 -34.86
CA TRP A 501 51.76 -13.75 -35.40
C TRP A 501 51.90 -14.03 -36.90
N THR A 502 51.67 -13.03 -37.76
CA THR A 502 51.94 -13.18 -39.20
C THR A 502 53.45 -13.25 -39.43
N VAL A 503 54.00 -14.46 -39.46
CA VAL A 503 55.39 -14.69 -39.89
C VAL A 503 55.46 -14.41 -41.39
N CYS A 504 56.30 -13.46 -41.81
CA CYS A 504 56.55 -13.19 -43.23
C CYS A 504 56.94 -14.49 -43.96
N GLU A 505 56.45 -14.67 -45.20
CA GLU A 505 56.72 -15.86 -46.02
C GLU A 505 58.22 -16.17 -46.04
N SER A 506 58.62 -17.21 -45.30
CA SER A 506 59.99 -17.65 -45.19
C SER A 506 60.12 -19.00 -45.88
N LYS A 507 61.14 -19.17 -46.73
CA LYS A 507 61.44 -20.45 -47.39
C LYS A 507 62.03 -21.51 -46.43
N MET A 508 61.99 -21.26 -45.12
CA MET A 508 62.56 -22.15 -44.10
C MET A 508 61.53 -23.16 -43.60
N LEU A 509 61.68 -24.41 -44.07
CA LEU A 509 60.84 -25.55 -43.68
C LEU A 509 60.67 -25.71 -42.15
N ARG A 510 61.70 -25.39 -41.36
CA ARG A 510 61.64 -25.47 -39.88
C ARG A 510 60.68 -24.44 -39.28
N LEU A 511 60.59 -23.24 -39.86
CA LEU A 511 59.63 -22.22 -39.44
C LEU A 511 58.22 -22.64 -39.85
N ASP A 512 58.03 -23.21 -41.04
CA ASP A 512 56.73 -23.73 -41.49
C ASP A 512 56.22 -24.88 -40.61
N VAL A 513 57.11 -25.81 -40.22
CA VAL A 513 56.75 -26.87 -39.27
C VAL A 513 56.36 -26.26 -37.92
N GLY A 514 57.11 -25.29 -37.40
CA GLY A 514 56.78 -24.61 -36.15
C GLY A 514 55.46 -23.83 -36.20
N THR A 515 55.12 -23.20 -37.34
CA THR A 515 53.82 -22.53 -37.51
C THR A 515 52.68 -23.54 -37.58
N TYR A 516 52.83 -24.66 -38.29
CA TYR A 516 51.83 -25.72 -38.32
C TYR A 516 51.64 -26.39 -36.96
N GLU A 517 52.71 -26.60 -36.18
CA GLU A 517 52.63 -27.11 -34.80
C GLU A 517 51.86 -26.13 -33.90
N ARG A 518 52.15 -24.82 -33.99
CA ARG A 518 51.44 -23.78 -33.24
C ARG A 518 49.96 -23.69 -33.64
N GLN A 519 49.66 -23.68 -34.93
CA GLN A 519 48.28 -23.68 -35.45
C GLN A 519 47.52 -24.93 -35.01
N LEU A 520 48.19 -26.09 -34.98
CA LEU A 520 47.61 -27.31 -34.43
C LEU A 520 47.31 -27.12 -32.93
N ILE A 521 48.19 -26.52 -32.14
CA ILE A 521 47.96 -26.26 -30.71
C ILE A 521 46.77 -25.31 -30.49
N THR A 522 46.69 -24.20 -31.23
CA THR A 522 45.63 -23.18 -31.05
C THR A 522 44.29 -23.58 -31.68
N CYS A 523 44.26 -24.54 -32.60
CA CYS A 523 43.04 -24.95 -33.29
C CYS A 523 42.00 -25.58 -32.34
N THR A 524 40.75 -25.13 -32.46
CA THR A 524 39.59 -25.56 -31.65
C THR A 524 38.59 -26.44 -32.41
N HIS A 525 38.76 -26.63 -33.72
CA HIS A 525 37.81 -27.37 -34.58
C HIS A 525 38.47 -28.57 -35.29
N ALA A 526 37.70 -29.65 -35.46
CA ALA A 526 38.23 -30.93 -35.99
C ALA A 526 38.72 -30.85 -37.44
N SER A 527 38.10 -30.00 -38.28
CA SER A 527 38.51 -29.79 -39.67
C SER A 527 39.88 -29.11 -39.78
N GLY A 528 40.17 -28.15 -38.90
CA GLY A 528 41.47 -27.50 -38.80
C GLY A 528 42.55 -28.47 -38.32
N VAL A 529 42.26 -29.25 -37.28
CA VAL A 529 43.14 -30.34 -36.81
C VAL A 529 43.47 -31.29 -37.95
N ARG A 530 42.47 -31.76 -38.71
CA ARG A 530 42.68 -32.62 -39.89
C ARG A 530 43.64 -32.00 -40.91
N LYS A 531 43.39 -30.75 -41.30
CA LYS A 531 44.24 -30.03 -42.27
C LYS A 531 45.68 -29.93 -41.77
N MET A 532 45.88 -29.63 -40.49
CA MET A 532 47.22 -29.51 -39.90
C MET A 532 47.94 -30.85 -39.81
N LEU A 533 47.25 -31.94 -39.47
CA LEU A 533 47.86 -33.27 -39.44
C LEU A 533 48.32 -33.75 -40.82
N VAL A 534 47.54 -33.48 -41.87
CA VAL A 534 47.96 -33.82 -43.24
C VAL A 534 49.22 -33.04 -43.64
N LYS A 535 49.28 -31.74 -43.32
CA LYS A 535 50.47 -30.91 -43.59
C LYS A 535 51.70 -31.38 -42.81
N LEU A 536 51.54 -31.64 -41.51
CA LEU A 536 52.64 -32.07 -40.63
C LEU A 536 53.13 -33.48 -40.98
N ALA A 537 52.24 -34.41 -41.30
CA ALA A 537 52.61 -35.76 -41.73
C ALA A 537 53.46 -35.76 -43.01
N GLY A 538 53.22 -34.80 -43.92
CA GLY A 538 54.03 -34.61 -45.13
C GLY A 538 55.45 -34.09 -44.87
N THR A 539 55.71 -33.48 -43.71
CA THR A 539 57.02 -32.92 -43.34
C THR A 539 57.89 -33.84 -42.49
N ASN A 540 57.29 -34.71 -41.66
CA ASN A 540 58.05 -35.67 -40.86
C ASN A 540 57.21 -36.92 -40.46
N PRO A 541 57.20 -38.00 -41.27
CA PRO A 541 56.29 -39.14 -41.08
C PRO A 541 56.72 -40.09 -39.95
N THR A 542 57.90 -39.91 -39.35
CA THR A 542 58.52 -40.91 -38.45
C THR A 542 58.24 -40.70 -36.97
N LYS A 543 57.76 -39.52 -36.54
CA LYS A 543 57.35 -39.25 -35.14
C LYS A 543 55.81 -39.17 -34.98
N PRO A 544 55.25 -39.61 -33.85
CA PRO A 544 53.82 -39.43 -33.59
C PRO A 544 53.50 -37.94 -33.38
N LEU A 545 52.49 -37.44 -34.07
CA LEU A 545 52.14 -36.02 -34.08
C LEU A 545 51.52 -35.56 -32.75
N TRP A 546 50.98 -36.47 -31.95
CA TRP A 546 50.51 -36.10 -30.61
C TRP A 546 51.62 -35.69 -29.64
N SER A 547 52.89 -35.97 -29.93
CA SER A 547 54.03 -35.56 -29.09
C SER A 547 54.34 -34.06 -29.16
N ILE A 548 53.73 -33.33 -30.10
CA ILE A 548 53.87 -31.88 -30.29
C ILE A 548 53.49 -31.11 -29.02
N ASN A 549 52.46 -31.56 -28.29
CA ASN A 549 52.05 -30.94 -27.04
C ASN A 549 51.92 -31.98 -25.91
N PRO A 550 52.82 -31.98 -24.91
CA PRO A 550 52.76 -32.92 -23.80
C PRO A 550 51.56 -32.71 -22.87
N SER A 551 50.86 -31.57 -22.96
CA SER A 551 49.66 -31.31 -22.14
C SER A 551 48.42 -32.10 -22.59
N TRP A 552 48.44 -32.67 -23.80
CA TRP A 552 47.37 -33.54 -24.31
C TRP A 552 47.40 -34.91 -23.65
N SER A 553 46.88 -34.95 -22.42
CA SER A 553 46.71 -36.18 -21.66
C SER A 553 45.38 -36.85 -22.01
N ILE A 554 45.42 -38.16 -22.30
CA ILE A 554 44.24 -38.98 -22.57
C ILE A 554 44.12 -40.09 -21.51
N PRO A 555 42.91 -40.65 -21.27
CA PRO A 555 42.74 -41.75 -20.33
C PRO A 555 43.58 -42.99 -20.71
N LEU A 556 44.14 -43.68 -19.71
CA LEU A 556 45.07 -44.80 -19.94
C LEU A 556 44.48 -45.91 -20.81
N SER A 557 43.19 -46.27 -20.60
CA SER A 557 42.51 -47.27 -21.41
C SER A 557 42.39 -46.88 -22.88
N MET A 558 42.13 -45.59 -23.16
CA MET A 558 42.12 -45.07 -24.53
C MET A 558 43.54 -45.02 -25.12
N LYS A 559 44.54 -44.68 -24.31
CA LYS A 559 45.95 -44.68 -24.73
C LYS A 559 46.41 -46.07 -25.16
N GLN A 560 46.10 -47.10 -24.36
CA GLN A 560 46.45 -48.49 -24.66
C GLN A 560 45.78 -48.97 -25.96
N LEU A 561 44.51 -48.60 -26.18
CA LEU A 561 43.79 -48.91 -27.42
C LEU A 561 44.37 -48.15 -28.63
N LEU A 562 44.68 -46.86 -28.48
CA LEU A 562 45.21 -46.06 -29.59
C LEU A 562 46.61 -46.51 -29.99
N VAL A 563 47.47 -46.87 -29.04
CA VAL A 563 48.84 -47.36 -29.33
C VAL A 563 48.82 -48.72 -30.05
N SER A 564 47.78 -49.55 -29.84
CA SER A 564 47.64 -50.85 -30.54
C SER A 564 47.05 -50.73 -31.95
N LEU A 565 46.52 -49.57 -32.34
CA LEU A 565 46.12 -49.32 -33.73
C LEU A 565 47.35 -49.24 -34.65
N GLN A 566 47.17 -49.67 -35.89
CA GLN A 566 48.18 -49.47 -36.92
C GLN A 566 48.50 -47.99 -37.06
N ARG A 567 49.80 -47.69 -37.13
CA ARG A 567 50.28 -46.32 -37.27
C ARG A 567 49.69 -45.65 -38.51
N GLY A 568 49.08 -44.49 -38.34
CA GLY A 568 48.48 -43.72 -39.43
C GLY A 568 47.64 -42.56 -38.94
N PHE A 569 46.98 -41.87 -39.90
CA PHE A 569 46.21 -40.66 -39.65
C PHE A 569 45.19 -40.81 -38.52
N LEU A 570 44.43 -41.91 -38.48
CA LEU A 570 43.38 -42.12 -37.47
C LEU A 570 43.95 -42.17 -36.04
N GLN A 571 45.14 -42.75 -35.87
CA GLN A 571 45.80 -42.86 -34.57
C GLN A 571 46.16 -41.45 -34.04
N ASP A 572 46.80 -40.63 -34.88
CA ASP A 572 47.18 -39.26 -34.55
C ASP A 572 45.96 -38.35 -34.34
N PHE A 573 45.00 -38.43 -35.25
CA PHE A 573 43.76 -37.66 -35.21
C PHE A 573 42.95 -37.96 -33.95
N ALA A 574 42.77 -39.23 -33.60
CA ALA A 574 42.03 -39.64 -32.42
C ALA A 574 42.71 -39.19 -31.11
N TYR A 575 44.03 -39.38 -30.99
CA TYR A 575 44.77 -38.97 -29.80
C TYR A 575 44.62 -37.45 -29.56
N ILE A 576 44.82 -36.65 -30.61
CA ILE A 576 44.80 -35.19 -30.52
C ILE A 576 43.38 -34.68 -30.26
N LEU A 577 42.35 -35.24 -30.91
CA LEU A 577 40.97 -34.82 -30.65
C LEU A 577 40.52 -35.11 -29.22
N VAL A 578 40.90 -36.25 -28.64
CA VAL A 578 40.60 -36.57 -27.23
C VAL A 578 41.40 -35.67 -26.28
N GLY A 579 42.66 -35.38 -26.59
CA GLY A 579 43.47 -34.44 -25.80
C GLY A 579 42.89 -33.02 -25.82
N LYS A 580 42.54 -32.52 -27.01
CA LYS A 580 41.96 -31.18 -27.21
C LYS A 580 40.56 -31.04 -26.64
N SER A 581 39.70 -32.05 -26.75
CA SER A 581 38.36 -31.96 -26.15
C SER A 581 38.44 -31.81 -24.63
N ARG A 582 39.39 -32.50 -23.97
CA ARG A 582 39.65 -32.32 -22.53
C ARG A 582 40.22 -30.95 -22.19
N GLU A 583 41.12 -30.43 -23.02
CA GLU A 583 41.67 -29.08 -22.89
C GLU A 583 40.56 -28.02 -22.98
N LEU A 584 39.68 -28.13 -23.98
CA LEU A 584 38.56 -27.22 -24.19
C LEU A 584 37.51 -27.33 -23.08
N ALA A 585 37.20 -28.56 -22.62
CA ALA A 585 36.32 -28.77 -21.49
C ALA A 585 36.88 -28.15 -20.19
N ALA A 586 38.21 -28.20 -19.97
CA ALA A 586 38.85 -27.52 -18.84
C ALA A 586 38.78 -25.99 -18.96
N LYS A 587 38.73 -25.44 -20.18
CA LYS A 587 38.47 -24.02 -20.47
C LYS A 587 36.98 -23.66 -20.46
N LYS A 588 36.09 -24.61 -20.13
CA LYS A 588 34.62 -24.49 -20.16
C LYS A 588 34.01 -24.24 -21.55
N ASP A 589 34.74 -24.49 -22.63
CA ASP A 589 34.18 -24.54 -23.98
C ASP A 589 33.66 -25.96 -24.28
N TYR A 590 32.51 -26.28 -23.67
CA TYR A 590 31.87 -27.58 -23.79
C TYR A 590 31.40 -27.86 -25.22
N SER A 591 30.94 -26.83 -25.93
CA SER A 591 30.39 -26.94 -27.28
C SER A 591 31.43 -27.47 -28.28
N ALA A 592 32.61 -26.85 -28.30
CA ALA A 592 33.69 -27.26 -29.17
C ALA A 592 34.24 -28.64 -28.74
N ALA A 593 34.39 -28.88 -27.43
CA ALA A 593 34.85 -30.17 -26.91
C ALA A 593 33.95 -31.35 -27.35
N ILE A 594 32.63 -31.20 -27.24
CA ILE A 594 31.65 -32.20 -27.68
C ILE A 594 31.70 -32.38 -29.21
N ALA A 595 31.84 -31.29 -29.97
CA ALA A 595 31.96 -31.36 -31.43
C ALA A 595 33.20 -32.15 -31.88
N LEU A 596 34.36 -31.97 -31.21
CA LEU A 596 35.57 -32.75 -31.49
C LEU A 596 35.36 -34.25 -31.29
N LEU A 597 34.76 -34.66 -30.17
CA LEU A 597 34.51 -36.08 -29.87
C LEU A 597 33.41 -36.69 -30.75
N THR A 598 32.42 -35.89 -31.13
CA THR A 598 31.37 -36.32 -32.08
C THR A 598 31.97 -36.55 -33.46
N CYS A 599 32.86 -35.66 -33.91
CA CYS A 599 33.61 -35.85 -35.15
C CYS A 599 34.47 -37.12 -35.09
N LEU A 600 35.18 -37.36 -33.98
CA LEU A 600 35.94 -38.59 -33.80
C LEU A 600 35.05 -39.84 -33.90
N LYS A 601 33.89 -39.83 -33.22
CA LYS A 601 32.90 -40.92 -33.30
C LYS A 601 32.46 -41.16 -34.75
N SER A 602 32.16 -40.11 -35.51
CA SER A 602 31.76 -40.24 -36.91
C SER A 602 32.87 -40.81 -37.82
N GLU A 603 34.15 -40.51 -37.54
CA GLU A 603 35.26 -41.11 -38.29
C GLU A 603 35.40 -42.61 -38.04
N THR A 604 35.11 -43.07 -36.83
CA THR A 604 35.16 -44.51 -36.52
C THR A 604 34.05 -45.32 -37.20
N THR A 605 33.02 -44.66 -37.73
CA THR A 605 31.90 -45.29 -38.46
C THR A 605 32.09 -45.31 -39.98
N ARG A 606 33.24 -44.88 -40.50
CA ARG A 606 33.50 -44.91 -41.95
C ARG A 606 33.51 -46.35 -42.48
N PRO A 607 32.90 -46.64 -43.65
CA PRO A 607 32.78 -48.00 -44.19
C PRO A 607 34.11 -48.74 -44.34
N GLU A 608 35.18 -48.01 -44.64
CA GLU A 608 36.55 -48.53 -44.78
C GLU A 608 37.16 -49.02 -43.46
N LEU A 609 36.66 -48.54 -42.32
CA LEU A 609 37.24 -48.76 -40.99
C LEU A 609 36.33 -49.61 -40.07
N THR A 610 35.07 -49.78 -40.42
CA THR A 610 34.05 -50.47 -39.60
C THR A 610 34.32 -51.95 -39.37
N ASN A 611 35.14 -52.60 -40.19
CA ASN A 611 35.52 -54.01 -40.00
C ASN A 611 36.60 -54.22 -38.93
N ASN A 612 37.25 -53.15 -38.43
CA ASN A 612 38.28 -53.25 -37.41
C ASN A 612 37.66 -53.16 -36.00
N PRO A 613 37.73 -54.23 -35.18
CA PRO A 613 37.13 -54.25 -33.85
C PRO A 613 37.73 -53.18 -32.92
N LEU A 614 39.03 -52.85 -33.05
CA LEU A 614 39.67 -51.80 -32.25
C LEU A 614 39.11 -50.41 -32.57
N VAL A 615 38.73 -50.16 -33.82
CA VAL A 615 38.13 -48.88 -34.26
C VAL A 615 36.70 -48.74 -33.73
N LEU A 616 35.91 -49.82 -33.75
CA LEU A 616 34.58 -49.83 -33.14
C LEU A 616 34.65 -49.57 -31.62
N LYS A 617 35.64 -50.17 -30.94
CA LYS A 617 35.92 -49.91 -29.52
C LYS A 617 36.27 -48.44 -29.27
N LEU A 618 37.11 -47.84 -30.13
CA LEU A 618 37.47 -46.42 -30.06
C LEU A 618 36.24 -45.52 -30.19
N GLY A 619 35.34 -45.82 -31.14
CA GLY A 619 34.10 -45.07 -31.34
C GLY A 619 33.18 -45.08 -30.12
N LYS A 620 33.02 -46.25 -29.48
CA LYS A 620 32.28 -46.38 -28.22
C LYS A 620 32.91 -45.55 -27.10
N MET A 621 34.23 -45.65 -26.92
CA MET A 621 34.95 -44.89 -25.88
C MET A 621 34.88 -43.37 -26.10
N ALA A 622 35.02 -42.90 -27.35
CA ALA A 622 34.89 -41.49 -27.70
C ALA A 622 33.47 -40.96 -27.41
N ALA A 623 32.43 -41.76 -27.68
CA ALA A 623 31.05 -41.41 -27.34
C ALA A 623 30.84 -41.24 -25.83
N TRP A 624 31.44 -42.12 -25.02
CA TRP A 624 31.36 -42.02 -23.56
C TRP A 624 32.13 -40.83 -22.99
N GLU A 625 33.30 -40.48 -23.55
CA GLU A 625 33.98 -39.24 -23.17
C GLU A 625 33.15 -38.00 -23.55
N GLY A 626 32.48 -38.03 -24.70
CA GLY A 626 31.56 -36.96 -25.11
C GLY A 626 30.39 -36.81 -24.13
N LEU A 627 29.81 -37.95 -23.71
CA LEU A 627 28.76 -37.98 -22.69
C LEU A 627 29.25 -37.44 -21.33
N LEU A 628 30.48 -37.77 -20.91
CA LEU A 628 31.06 -37.23 -19.68
C LEU A 628 31.15 -35.70 -19.72
N ILE A 629 31.60 -35.12 -20.84
CA ILE A 629 31.69 -33.66 -21.00
C ILE A 629 30.29 -33.02 -21.01
N GLN A 630 29.30 -33.66 -21.65
CA GLN A 630 27.90 -33.21 -21.60
C GLN A 630 27.35 -33.21 -20.17
N ILE A 631 27.63 -34.25 -19.38
CA ILE A 631 27.22 -34.30 -17.97
C ILE A 631 27.89 -33.17 -17.17
N GLN A 632 29.19 -32.92 -17.38
CA GLN A 632 29.90 -31.82 -16.72
C GLN A 632 29.31 -30.46 -17.07
N GLN A 633 28.95 -30.24 -18.33
CA GLN A 633 28.26 -29.03 -18.76
C GLN A 633 26.94 -28.84 -18.00
N VAL A 634 26.10 -29.89 -17.93
CA VAL A 634 24.81 -29.82 -17.22
C VAL A 634 25.00 -29.55 -15.71
N LEU A 635 26.01 -30.14 -15.08
CA LEU A 635 26.30 -29.93 -13.65
C LEU A 635 26.83 -28.51 -13.34
N GLU A 636 27.54 -27.90 -14.28
CA GLU A 636 28.08 -26.53 -14.16
C GLU A 636 27.01 -25.48 -14.45
N GLU A 637 26.17 -25.70 -15.48
CA GLU A 637 25.06 -24.82 -15.87
C GLU A 637 23.79 -25.02 -15.01
N TRP A 638 23.84 -25.86 -13.97
CA TRP A 638 22.70 -26.17 -13.11
C TRP A 638 22.06 -24.90 -12.50
N PRO A 639 20.72 -24.76 -12.48
CA PRO A 639 19.68 -25.77 -12.75
C PRO A 639 19.18 -25.84 -14.20
N LYS A 640 19.91 -25.26 -15.17
CA LYS A 640 19.51 -25.31 -16.58
C LYS A 640 19.49 -26.76 -17.09
N LYS A 641 18.33 -27.21 -17.55
CA LYS A 641 18.15 -28.57 -18.10
C LYS A 641 18.73 -28.68 -19.53
N PRO A 642 19.22 -29.87 -19.94
CA PRO A 642 19.66 -30.10 -21.31
C PRO A 642 18.51 -29.99 -22.31
N THR A 643 18.81 -29.50 -23.52
CA THR A 643 17.81 -29.25 -24.59
C THR A 643 17.03 -30.50 -25.01
N ASP A 644 17.68 -31.67 -25.09
CA ASP A 644 17.04 -32.97 -25.32
C ASP A 644 17.28 -33.90 -24.13
N GLN A 645 16.52 -33.68 -23.07
CA GLN A 645 16.65 -34.42 -21.82
C GLN A 645 16.37 -35.93 -21.98
N VAL A 646 15.44 -36.32 -22.85
CA VAL A 646 15.05 -37.73 -23.03
C VAL A 646 16.19 -38.52 -23.66
N GLN A 647 16.78 -38.00 -24.74
CA GLN A 647 17.91 -38.67 -25.39
C GLN A 647 19.15 -38.68 -24.49
N PHE A 648 19.39 -37.60 -23.74
CA PHE A 648 20.49 -37.51 -22.78
C PHE A 648 20.38 -38.57 -21.68
N ILE A 649 19.20 -38.72 -21.07
CA ILE A 649 18.92 -39.75 -20.06
C ILE A 649 19.10 -41.15 -20.66
N ARG A 650 18.58 -41.39 -21.87
CA ARG A 650 18.76 -42.67 -22.58
C ARG A 650 20.23 -43.02 -22.78
N ASN A 651 21.06 -42.06 -23.18
CA ASN A 651 22.50 -42.26 -23.35
C ASN A 651 23.18 -42.64 -22.02
N CYS A 652 22.78 -42.02 -20.91
CA CYS A 652 23.29 -42.36 -19.56
C CYS A 652 22.91 -43.79 -19.16
N LYS A 653 21.66 -44.21 -19.38
CA LYS A 653 21.19 -45.59 -19.12
C LYS A 653 21.96 -46.61 -19.94
N GLN A 654 22.14 -46.35 -21.24
CA GLN A 654 22.90 -47.22 -22.12
C GLN A 654 24.37 -47.34 -21.68
N CYS A 655 24.97 -46.26 -21.19
CA CYS A 655 26.32 -46.28 -20.64
C CYS A 655 26.42 -47.14 -19.37
N LEU A 656 25.46 -47.03 -18.45
CA LEU A 656 25.44 -47.86 -17.23
C LEU A 656 25.28 -49.35 -17.55
N ASN A 657 24.35 -49.70 -18.43
CA ASN A 657 24.12 -51.09 -18.85
C ASN A 657 25.30 -51.69 -19.62
N ALA A 658 26.18 -50.87 -20.21
CA ALA A 658 27.38 -51.36 -20.88
C ALA A 658 28.44 -51.91 -19.91
N SER A 659 28.37 -51.59 -18.62
CA SER A 659 29.31 -52.08 -17.60
C SER A 659 29.20 -53.60 -17.35
N THR A 660 28.03 -54.18 -17.59
CA THR A 660 27.75 -55.62 -17.42
C THR A 660 28.02 -56.44 -18.68
N SER A 661 28.44 -55.79 -19.77
CA SER A 661 28.78 -56.44 -21.04
C SER A 661 30.24 -56.93 -21.08
N ASN A 662 30.50 -58.06 -21.75
CA ASN A 662 31.82 -58.70 -21.81
C ASN A 662 32.82 -58.07 -22.82
N ASP A 663 32.47 -57.02 -23.57
CA ASP A 663 33.31 -56.49 -24.68
C ASP A 663 34.26 -55.34 -24.30
N VAL A 664 33.71 -54.18 -23.94
CA VAL A 664 34.45 -53.00 -23.45
C VAL A 664 33.63 -52.32 -22.37
N ALA A 665 34.22 -52.12 -21.20
CA ALA A 665 33.57 -51.42 -20.09
C ALA A 665 33.88 -49.91 -20.14
N PRO A 666 32.90 -49.03 -19.85
CA PRO A 666 33.17 -47.61 -19.60
C PRO A 666 34.07 -47.43 -18.38
N ARG A 667 34.82 -46.31 -18.35
CA ARG A 667 35.68 -45.98 -17.19
C ARG A 667 34.81 -45.69 -15.96
N ALA A 668 35.31 -46.04 -14.76
CA ALA A 668 34.65 -45.76 -13.47
C ALA A 668 34.13 -44.31 -13.37
N LYS A 669 34.99 -43.33 -13.71
CA LYS A 669 34.62 -41.91 -13.74
C LYS A 669 33.37 -41.61 -14.57
N ILE A 670 33.18 -42.26 -15.72
CA ILE A 670 32.02 -42.03 -16.60
C ILE A 670 30.77 -42.62 -15.96
N LEU A 671 30.86 -43.86 -15.47
CA LEU A 671 29.76 -44.55 -14.78
C LEU A 671 29.28 -43.75 -13.57
N GLU A 672 30.21 -43.23 -12.76
CA GLU A 672 29.92 -42.35 -11.62
C GLU A 672 29.14 -41.09 -12.00
N HIS A 673 29.55 -40.40 -13.09
CA HIS A 673 28.88 -39.19 -13.53
C HIS A 673 27.49 -39.51 -14.13
N CYS A 674 27.34 -40.64 -14.82
CA CYS A 674 26.04 -41.13 -15.28
C CYS A 674 25.12 -41.45 -14.11
N ALA A 675 25.61 -42.12 -13.07
CA ALA A 675 24.83 -42.42 -11.87
C ALA A 675 24.41 -41.13 -11.14
N ALA A 676 25.33 -40.19 -10.93
CA ALA A 676 25.05 -38.92 -10.26
C ALA A 676 24.02 -38.08 -11.02
N ILE A 677 24.12 -37.98 -12.36
CA ILE A 677 23.18 -37.17 -13.13
C ILE A 677 21.79 -37.80 -13.22
N LEU A 678 21.69 -39.13 -13.27
CA LEU A 678 20.39 -39.82 -13.23
C LEU A 678 19.71 -39.62 -11.87
N LEU A 679 20.49 -39.64 -10.79
CA LEU A 679 20.00 -39.32 -9.45
C LEU A 679 19.50 -37.86 -9.38
N ASN A 680 20.23 -36.91 -9.98
CA ASN A 680 19.83 -35.50 -10.03
C ASN A 680 18.62 -35.21 -10.94
N LEU A 681 18.37 -36.08 -11.93
CA LEU A 681 17.25 -35.97 -12.87
C LEU A 681 16.07 -36.86 -12.47
N ASN A 682 16.08 -37.39 -11.25
CA ASN A 682 14.99 -38.18 -10.64
C ASN A 682 14.67 -39.49 -11.37
N ASP A 683 15.68 -40.15 -11.95
CA ASP A 683 15.53 -41.44 -12.63
C ASP A 683 16.00 -42.61 -11.74
N TRP A 684 15.21 -42.91 -10.71
CA TRP A 684 15.55 -43.84 -9.64
C TRP A 684 15.67 -45.31 -10.10
N ASN A 685 14.71 -45.77 -10.91
CA ASN A 685 14.60 -47.19 -11.28
C ASN A 685 15.81 -47.72 -12.05
N SER A 686 16.46 -46.87 -12.85
CA SER A 686 17.64 -47.27 -13.62
C SER A 686 18.88 -47.50 -12.76
N LEU A 687 18.86 -47.05 -11.50
CA LEU A 687 20.00 -47.14 -10.57
C LEU A 687 19.92 -48.37 -9.66
N LEU A 688 18.76 -49.03 -9.52
CA LEU A 688 18.50 -50.06 -8.51
C LEU A 688 19.31 -51.36 -8.68
N ASN A 689 19.90 -51.60 -9.86
CA ASN A 689 20.73 -52.78 -10.12
C ASN A 689 22.18 -52.35 -10.42
N PRO A 690 22.94 -51.89 -9.41
CA PRO A 690 24.29 -51.36 -9.62
C PRO A 690 25.30 -52.48 -9.89
N ASP A 691 26.33 -52.16 -10.67
CA ASP A 691 27.55 -52.96 -10.72
C ASP A 691 28.36 -52.74 -9.44
N LYS A 692 28.33 -53.73 -8.55
CA LYS A 692 28.96 -53.72 -7.22
C LYS A 692 30.48 -53.56 -7.25
N ARG A 693 31.12 -53.64 -8.42
CA ARG A 693 32.55 -53.32 -8.57
C ARG A 693 32.84 -51.83 -8.37
N TYR A 694 31.83 -50.96 -8.49
CA TYR A 694 31.97 -49.51 -8.37
C TYR A 694 31.19 -48.97 -7.17
N PRO A 695 31.87 -48.56 -6.07
CA PRO A 695 31.22 -48.13 -4.83
C PRO A 695 30.24 -46.96 -5.01
N ALA A 696 30.52 -46.03 -5.92
CA ALA A 696 29.64 -44.89 -6.18
C ALA A 696 28.31 -45.29 -6.84
N LEU A 697 28.29 -46.37 -7.63
CA LEU A 697 27.06 -46.90 -8.23
C LEU A 697 26.21 -47.56 -7.13
N GLU A 698 26.85 -48.35 -6.26
CA GLU A 698 26.20 -48.96 -5.10
C GLU A 698 25.59 -47.88 -4.18
N LEU A 699 26.35 -46.81 -3.89
CA LEU A 699 25.85 -45.68 -3.12
C LEU A 699 24.69 -44.96 -3.82
N SER A 700 24.76 -44.75 -5.13
CA SER A 700 23.67 -44.12 -5.89
C SER A 700 22.39 -44.96 -5.86
N ALA A 701 22.51 -46.29 -5.92
CA ALA A 701 21.39 -47.22 -5.81
C ALA A 701 20.79 -47.18 -4.40
N ALA A 702 21.64 -47.19 -3.37
CA ALA A 702 21.20 -47.12 -1.98
C ALA A 702 20.48 -45.81 -1.65
N ILE A 703 20.94 -44.68 -2.19
CA ILE A 703 20.26 -43.38 -2.05
C ILE A 703 18.92 -43.37 -2.81
N ALA A 704 18.89 -43.90 -4.04
CA ALA A 704 17.65 -44.04 -4.81
C ALA A 704 16.63 -44.93 -4.08
N GLN A 705 17.07 -46.04 -3.48
CA GLN A 705 16.23 -46.90 -2.67
C GLN A 705 15.70 -46.18 -1.42
N ALA A 706 16.55 -45.41 -0.73
CA ALA A 706 16.12 -44.61 0.43
C ALA A 706 15.06 -43.57 0.03
N TYR A 707 15.20 -42.92 -1.12
CA TYR A 707 14.17 -42.03 -1.67
C TYR A 707 12.85 -42.77 -1.92
N LEU A 708 12.89 -43.92 -2.61
CA LEU A 708 11.69 -44.72 -2.91
C LEU A 708 10.99 -45.22 -1.63
N ASP A 709 11.75 -45.57 -0.59
CA ASP A 709 11.21 -45.94 0.71
C ASP A 709 10.50 -44.75 1.39
N ILE A 710 11.09 -43.54 1.33
CA ILE A 710 10.46 -42.32 1.84
C ILE A 710 9.16 -42.03 1.11
N GLU A 711 9.13 -42.13 -0.22
CA GLU A 711 7.94 -41.92 -1.04
C GLU A 711 6.86 -42.96 -0.70
N LYS A 712 7.22 -44.24 -0.66
CA LYS A 712 6.30 -45.36 -0.36
C LYS A 712 5.70 -45.27 1.03
N PHE A 713 6.48 -44.87 2.04
CA PHE A 713 6.03 -44.81 3.43
C PHE A 713 5.69 -43.39 3.91
N LYS A 714 5.62 -42.41 3.00
CA LYS A 714 5.41 -40.98 3.31
C LYS A 714 6.35 -40.46 4.42
N GLY A 715 7.58 -40.97 4.47
CA GLY A 715 8.55 -40.65 5.50
C GLY A 715 8.09 -40.99 6.93
N THR A 716 7.36 -42.08 7.15
CA THR A 716 6.95 -42.48 8.52
C THR A 716 7.70 -43.70 9.04
N LYS A 717 8.37 -44.45 8.16
CA LYS A 717 9.13 -45.65 8.50
C LYS A 717 10.60 -45.47 8.17
N LYS A 718 11.47 -46.19 8.89
CA LYS A 718 12.91 -46.24 8.60
C LYS A 718 13.16 -46.81 7.19
N THR A 719 14.19 -46.30 6.54
CA THR A 719 14.63 -46.72 5.20
C THR A 719 15.60 -47.91 5.27
N ASN A 720 15.92 -48.52 4.13
CA ASN A 720 17.00 -49.50 4.02
C ASN A 720 18.33 -48.92 4.57
N ARG A 721 19.03 -49.73 5.38
CA ARG A 721 20.29 -49.38 6.06
C ARG A 721 21.49 -49.33 5.11
N GLU A 722 21.37 -49.80 3.88
CA GLU A 722 22.48 -49.89 2.91
C GLU A 722 23.20 -48.54 2.71
N ALA A 723 22.47 -47.43 2.55
CA ALA A 723 23.07 -46.10 2.41
C ALA A 723 23.83 -45.67 3.68
N TRP A 724 23.29 -46.00 4.85
CA TRP A 724 23.94 -45.75 6.14
C TRP A 724 25.26 -46.50 6.26
N ASP A 725 25.25 -47.80 5.99
CA ASP A 725 26.44 -48.62 6.15
C ASP A 725 27.53 -48.22 5.15
N LEU A 726 27.20 -47.94 3.88
CA LEU A 726 28.16 -47.49 2.87
C LEU A 726 28.83 -46.15 3.22
N ILE A 727 28.05 -45.18 3.71
CA ILE A 727 28.58 -43.86 4.10
C ILE A 727 29.39 -43.97 5.40
N LEU A 728 28.94 -44.78 6.38
CA LEU A 728 29.65 -44.97 7.65
C LEU A 728 31.07 -45.51 7.44
N GLN A 729 31.27 -46.42 6.47
CA GLN A 729 32.60 -46.96 6.14
C GLN A 729 33.58 -45.90 5.62
N MET A 730 33.09 -44.76 5.09
CA MET A 730 33.96 -43.69 4.58
C MET A 730 34.80 -43.03 5.68
N PHE A 731 34.37 -43.13 6.93
CA PHE A 731 34.92 -42.36 8.05
C PHE A 731 35.73 -43.19 9.05
N ILE A 732 36.08 -44.45 8.76
CA ILE A 732 36.86 -45.28 9.70
C ILE A 732 38.32 -44.78 9.80
N ASN A 733 38.79 -44.56 11.04
CA ASN A 733 40.19 -44.28 11.40
C ASN A 733 41.06 -45.51 11.09
N GLN A 734 41.97 -45.37 10.13
CA GLN A 734 42.97 -46.39 9.85
C GLN A 734 44.11 -46.32 10.90
N GLN A 735 43.91 -46.89 12.08
CA GLN A 735 45.00 -47.07 13.03
C GLN A 735 45.78 -48.34 12.67
N GLY A 736 47.03 -48.19 12.21
CA GLY A 736 48.02 -49.29 12.27
C GLY A 736 48.81 -49.67 11.01
N SER A 737 48.67 -49.00 9.85
CA SER A 737 49.61 -49.20 8.75
C SER A 737 49.65 -47.96 7.86
N ARG A 738 50.82 -47.57 7.36
CA ARG A 738 51.02 -46.46 6.41
C ARG A 738 50.36 -46.76 5.04
N ARG A 739 49.06 -46.97 5.01
CA ARG A 739 48.26 -47.00 3.79
C ARG A 739 47.51 -45.68 3.68
N HIS A 740 47.56 -45.11 2.49
CA HIS A 740 46.78 -43.93 2.10
C HIS A 740 45.29 -44.15 2.41
N PRO A 741 44.47 -43.08 2.48
CA PRO A 741 43.00 -43.22 2.53
C PRO A 741 42.59 -44.27 1.50
N SER A 742 41.63 -45.16 1.83
CA SER A 742 41.16 -46.11 0.82
C SER A 742 40.70 -45.30 -0.40
N ASP A 743 41.18 -45.63 -1.60
CA ASP A 743 40.84 -44.90 -2.84
C ASP A 743 39.31 -44.72 -2.94
N ASN A 744 38.55 -45.71 -2.44
CA ASN A 744 37.10 -45.69 -2.33
C ASN A 744 36.52 -44.53 -1.51
N SER A 745 37.10 -44.16 -0.36
CA SER A 745 36.59 -43.05 0.47
C SER A 745 36.71 -41.70 -0.25
N ILE A 746 37.86 -41.46 -0.90
CA ILE A 746 38.09 -40.25 -1.70
C ILE A 746 37.13 -40.19 -2.89
N MET A 747 36.91 -41.33 -3.57
CA MET A 747 35.98 -41.41 -4.72
C MET A 747 34.53 -41.10 -4.31
N LEU A 748 34.08 -41.60 -3.16
CA LEU A 748 32.74 -41.32 -2.63
C LEU A 748 32.58 -39.88 -2.16
N GLN A 749 33.60 -39.27 -1.54
CA GLN A 749 33.58 -37.83 -1.23
C GLN A 749 33.45 -36.98 -2.50
N GLN A 750 34.19 -37.31 -3.56
CA GLN A 750 34.07 -36.64 -4.86
C GLN A 750 32.72 -36.88 -5.53
N PHE A 751 32.00 -37.97 -5.19
CA PHE A 751 30.65 -38.23 -5.69
C PHE A 751 29.63 -37.25 -5.11
N PHE A 752 29.71 -36.92 -3.82
CA PHE A 752 28.82 -35.92 -3.21
C PHE A 752 28.89 -34.56 -3.89
N CYS A 753 30.07 -34.15 -4.39
CA CYS A 753 30.21 -32.91 -5.15
C CYS A 753 29.45 -32.87 -6.49
N LYS A 754 28.90 -33.99 -6.95
CA LYS A 754 28.14 -34.09 -8.19
C LYS A 754 26.63 -34.05 -7.94
N LEU A 755 26.18 -34.11 -6.69
CA LEU A 755 24.76 -34.04 -6.33
C LEU A 755 24.22 -32.63 -6.54
N ARG A 756 22.98 -32.56 -7.04
CA ARG A 756 22.27 -31.31 -7.37
C ARG A 756 20.80 -31.37 -6.99
N ASP A 757 20.16 -32.54 -6.96
CA ASP A 757 18.77 -32.63 -6.55
C ASP A 757 18.59 -32.32 -5.05
N PRO A 758 17.68 -31.42 -4.65
CA PRO A 758 17.49 -31.04 -3.26
C PRO A 758 17.06 -32.18 -2.34
N VAL A 759 16.21 -33.10 -2.79
CA VAL A 759 15.72 -34.19 -1.92
C VAL A 759 16.85 -35.16 -1.64
N VAL A 760 17.60 -35.54 -2.67
CA VAL A 760 18.80 -36.39 -2.57
C VAL A 760 19.83 -35.77 -1.63
N ILE A 761 20.09 -34.48 -1.77
CA ILE A 761 21.01 -33.75 -0.89
C ILE A 761 20.48 -33.74 0.54
N SER A 762 19.19 -33.48 0.78
CA SER A 762 18.58 -33.51 2.13
C SER A 762 18.70 -34.91 2.77
N ILE A 763 18.51 -35.99 2.02
CA ILE A 763 18.69 -37.37 2.51
C ILE A 763 20.14 -37.57 2.96
N VAL A 764 21.13 -37.19 2.15
CA VAL A 764 22.56 -37.35 2.50
C VAL A 764 22.95 -36.45 3.68
N LEU A 765 22.52 -35.18 3.68
CA LEU A 765 22.76 -34.24 4.79
C LEU A 765 22.17 -34.75 6.11
N SER A 766 20.96 -35.33 6.07
CA SER A 766 20.31 -35.88 7.26
C SER A 766 21.06 -37.06 7.87
N LEU A 767 21.64 -37.90 7.01
CA LEU A 767 22.45 -39.05 7.39
C LEU A 767 23.76 -38.59 8.02
N LEU A 768 24.47 -37.67 7.37
CA LEU A 768 25.73 -37.10 7.87
C LEU A 768 25.51 -36.33 9.19
N ALA A 769 24.43 -35.55 9.30
CA ALA A 769 24.05 -34.85 10.53
C ALA A 769 23.71 -35.84 11.67
N LYS A 770 23.01 -36.93 11.36
CA LYS A 770 22.72 -37.97 12.35
C LYS A 770 24.01 -38.65 12.85
N LEU A 771 24.93 -38.97 11.94
CA LEU A 771 26.24 -39.51 12.29
C LEU A 771 27.04 -38.55 13.17
N HIS A 772 27.02 -37.24 12.85
CA HIS A 772 27.68 -36.23 13.66
C HIS A 772 27.18 -36.26 15.10
N ASN A 773 25.86 -36.22 15.31
CA ASN A 773 25.28 -36.21 16.65
C ASN A 773 25.67 -37.47 17.45
N ILE A 774 25.67 -38.65 16.82
CA ILE A 774 26.05 -39.90 17.49
C ILE A 774 27.53 -39.92 17.87
N LEU A 775 28.42 -39.43 16.99
CA LEU A 775 29.86 -39.44 17.25
C LEU A 775 30.31 -38.33 18.20
N LYS A 776 29.59 -37.20 18.22
CA LYS A 776 29.86 -36.08 19.12
C LYS A 776 29.34 -36.35 20.54
N ASP A 777 28.19 -37.03 20.66
CA ASP A 777 27.55 -37.43 21.93
C ASP A 777 27.29 -36.26 22.91
N GLU A 778 27.00 -35.07 22.38
CA GLU A 778 26.69 -33.86 23.15
C GLU A 778 25.34 -33.27 22.70
N THR A 779 24.27 -33.63 23.41
CA THR A 779 22.89 -33.25 23.04
C THR A 779 22.65 -31.75 22.89
N ASN A 780 23.43 -30.91 23.57
CA ASN A 780 23.36 -29.45 23.44
C ASN A 780 23.84 -28.93 22.09
N LEU A 781 24.65 -29.70 21.37
CA LEU A 781 25.27 -29.34 20.08
C LEU A 781 24.66 -30.13 18.91
N ASP A 782 23.61 -30.92 19.14
CA ASP A 782 22.96 -31.74 18.12
C ASP A 782 22.53 -30.93 16.89
N LEU A 783 22.89 -31.40 15.70
CA LEU A 783 22.43 -30.82 14.45
C LEU A 783 20.99 -31.24 14.18
N ASN A 784 20.19 -30.34 13.61
CA ASN A 784 18.82 -30.64 13.18
C ASN A 784 18.72 -30.60 11.65
N ALA A 785 18.24 -31.69 11.06
CA ALA A 785 18.02 -31.84 9.63
C ALA A 785 16.70 -32.57 9.37
N GLU A 786 16.13 -32.37 8.18
CA GLU A 786 14.99 -33.15 7.71
C GLU A 786 15.35 -34.64 7.69
N TYR A 787 14.38 -35.54 7.85
CA TYR A 787 14.59 -36.99 7.70
C TYR A 787 15.55 -37.69 8.69
N MET A 788 16.04 -37.02 9.74
CA MET A 788 16.97 -37.65 10.70
C MET A 788 16.42 -38.90 11.40
N PHE A 789 15.10 -39.01 11.57
CA PHE A 789 14.45 -40.15 12.22
C PHE A 789 14.52 -41.45 11.38
N LEU A 790 14.88 -41.37 10.09
CA LEU A 790 15.02 -42.54 9.22
C LEU A 790 16.22 -43.40 9.58
N TRP A 791 17.23 -42.80 10.21
CA TRP A 791 18.54 -43.40 10.41
C TRP A 791 18.70 -44.04 11.80
N PRO A 792 19.65 -44.99 11.96
CA PRO A 792 20.01 -45.56 13.25
C PRO A 792 20.36 -44.50 14.32
N THR A 793 20.13 -44.82 15.59
CA THR A 793 20.38 -43.94 16.73
C THR A 793 21.73 -44.19 17.41
N ASN A 794 22.43 -45.27 17.06
CA ASN A 794 23.73 -45.63 17.61
C ASN A 794 24.62 -46.28 16.54
N VAL A 795 25.93 -46.28 16.78
CA VAL A 795 26.93 -47.01 15.98
C VAL A 795 27.77 -47.90 16.88
N ASN A 796 28.26 -49.01 16.33
CA ASN A 796 29.18 -49.89 17.03
C ASN A 796 30.56 -49.22 17.12
N ASN A 797 31.08 -49.09 18.34
CA ASN A 797 32.40 -48.54 18.64
C ASN A 797 32.66 -47.14 18.01
N PRO A 798 32.01 -46.06 18.51
CA PRO A 798 32.14 -44.70 17.96
C PRO A 798 33.59 -44.18 17.82
N ALA A 799 34.50 -44.62 18.68
CA ALA A 799 35.89 -44.17 18.71
C ALA A 799 36.70 -44.52 17.45
N ILE A 800 36.26 -45.50 16.65
CA ILE A 800 36.95 -45.86 15.42
C ILE A 800 36.67 -44.90 14.26
N TYR A 801 35.73 -43.97 14.38
CA TYR A 801 35.37 -43.08 13.28
C TYR A 801 36.03 -41.70 13.42
N ASN A 802 36.29 -41.05 12.29
CA ASN A 802 36.91 -39.75 12.20
C ASN A 802 35.86 -38.64 12.10
N LEU A 803 35.53 -38.03 13.24
CA LEU A 803 34.55 -36.93 13.31
C LEU A 803 34.98 -35.73 12.44
N LYS A 804 36.27 -35.41 12.36
CA LYS A 804 36.75 -34.26 11.59
C LYS A 804 36.49 -34.42 10.08
N VAL A 805 36.76 -35.62 9.54
CA VAL A 805 36.51 -35.90 8.11
C VAL A 805 35.02 -35.92 7.81
N LEU A 806 34.20 -36.39 8.75
CA LEU A 806 32.74 -36.31 8.66
C LEU A 806 32.27 -34.86 8.59
N ASP A 807 32.76 -34.00 9.50
CA ASP A 807 32.41 -32.58 9.56
C ASP A 807 32.84 -31.82 8.32
N GLU A 808 34.04 -32.08 7.81
CA GLU A 808 34.51 -31.52 6.53
C GLU A 808 33.62 -31.95 5.36
N THR A 809 33.20 -33.23 5.32
CA THR A 809 32.33 -33.75 4.25
C THR A 809 30.93 -33.13 4.32
N LEU A 810 30.34 -33.06 5.51
CA LEU A 810 29.05 -32.41 5.76
C LEU A 810 29.10 -30.93 5.36
N ASN A 811 30.13 -30.21 5.80
CA ASN A 811 30.30 -28.80 5.49
C ASN A 811 30.47 -28.55 3.97
N ASN A 812 31.30 -29.34 3.29
CA ASN A 812 31.53 -29.20 1.86
C ASN A 812 30.25 -29.41 1.05
N LEU A 813 29.47 -30.46 1.40
CA LEU A 813 28.19 -30.72 0.74
C LEU A 813 27.20 -29.57 0.99
N LEU A 814 27.14 -29.06 2.22
CA LEU A 814 26.22 -27.99 2.62
C LEU A 814 26.58 -26.63 1.99
N GLN A 815 27.87 -26.27 1.93
CA GLN A 815 28.33 -25.06 1.25
C GLN A 815 28.04 -25.12 -0.26
N GLN A 816 28.29 -26.28 -0.87
CA GLN A 816 28.01 -26.47 -2.28
C GLN A 816 26.49 -26.43 -2.56
N SER A 817 25.68 -27.03 -1.72
CA SER A 817 24.23 -27.04 -1.91
C SER A 817 23.64 -25.63 -1.78
N LEU A 818 24.09 -24.84 -0.81
CA LEU A 818 23.69 -23.44 -0.63
C LEU A 818 24.20 -22.52 -1.77
N LYS A 819 25.28 -22.88 -2.49
CA LYS A 819 25.70 -22.15 -3.70
C LYS A 819 24.64 -22.20 -4.80
N TYR A 820 23.96 -23.35 -4.97
CA TYR A 820 22.93 -23.52 -5.99
C TYR A 820 21.52 -23.19 -5.48
N TYR A 821 21.28 -23.35 -4.18
CA TYR A 821 19.99 -23.12 -3.54
C TYR A 821 20.16 -22.22 -2.30
N PRO A 822 20.47 -20.92 -2.48
CA PRO A 822 20.78 -20.02 -1.37
C PRO A 822 19.58 -19.72 -0.46
N SER A 823 18.35 -19.99 -0.91
CA SER A 823 17.11 -19.77 -0.17
C SER A 823 16.53 -21.02 0.50
N ASN A 824 17.24 -22.15 0.50
CA ASN A 824 16.77 -23.38 1.13
C ASN A 824 16.82 -23.28 2.66
N ILE A 825 15.68 -23.00 3.30
CA ILE A 825 15.59 -22.70 4.74
C ILE A 825 16.13 -23.85 5.64
N PRO A 826 15.73 -25.12 5.47
CA PRO A 826 16.30 -26.23 6.25
C PRO A 826 17.82 -26.31 6.20
N TRP A 827 18.43 -26.09 5.03
CA TRP A 827 19.90 -26.16 4.88
C TRP A 827 20.60 -24.97 5.52
N ILE A 828 20.02 -23.77 5.44
CA ILE A 828 20.53 -22.58 6.12
C ILE A 828 20.49 -22.80 7.65
N LYS A 829 19.40 -23.37 8.18
CA LYS A 829 19.29 -23.72 9.61
C LYS A 829 20.34 -24.75 10.02
N LEU A 830 20.47 -25.85 9.26
CA LEU A 830 21.50 -26.87 9.48
C LEU A 830 22.92 -26.28 9.45
N LYS A 831 23.16 -25.30 8.57
CA LYS A 831 24.44 -24.60 8.49
C LYS A 831 24.68 -23.73 9.73
N GLY A 832 23.65 -23.06 10.23
CA GLY A 832 23.69 -22.36 11.51
C GLY A 832 23.99 -23.31 12.67
N ASP A 833 23.34 -24.47 12.71
CA ASP A 833 23.56 -25.51 13.72
C ASP A 833 24.99 -26.06 13.71
N PHE A 834 25.53 -26.31 12.52
CA PHE A 834 26.91 -26.79 12.34
C PHE A 834 27.94 -25.76 12.84
N GLU A 835 27.74 -24.48 12.52
CA GLU A 835 28.63 -23.41 12.98
C GLU A 835 28.50 -23.16 14.48
N PHE A 836 27.28 -23.31 15.03
CA PHE A 836 27.03 -23.27 16.46
C PHE A 836 27.79 -24.39 17.20
N ALA A 837 27.73 -25.62 16.70
CA ALA A 837 28.45 -26.76 17.27
C ALA A 837 29.98 -26.60 17.24
N ASN A 838 30.51 -25.85 16.25
CA ASN A 838 31.92 -25.52 16.14
C ASN A 838 32.36 -24.30 16.97
N GLY A 839 31.44 -23.64 17.69
CA GLY A 839 31.72 -22.45 18.50
C GLY A 839 31.80 -21.13 17.71
N ASN A 840 31.44 -21.14 16.42
CA ASN A 840 31.42 -19.95 15.57
C ASN A 840 30.10 -19.19 15.70
N PHE A 841 29.87 -18.58 16.87
CA PHE A 841 28.57 -17.99 17.24
C PHE A 841 28.08 -16.86 16.32
N GLU A 842 28.99 -16.02 15.81
CA GLU A 842 28.65 -14.94 14.87
C GLU A 842 28.12 -15.48 13.53
N VAL A 843 28.82 -16.48 12.98
CA VAL A 843 28.43 -17.13 11.72
C VAL A 843 27.13 -17.91 11.90
N ALA A 844 26.97 -18.60 13.03
CA ALA A 844 25.72 -19.29 13.38
C ALA A 844 24.54 -18.30 13.43
N MET A 845 24.72 -17.17 14.12
CA MET A 845 23.72 -16.10 14.19
C MET A 845 23.35 -15.57 12.81
N ARG A 846 24.34 -15.31 11.94
CA ARG A 846 24.10 -14.90 10.55
C ARG A 846 23.22 -15.89 9.79
N TYR A 847 23.48 -17.20 9.90
CA TYR A 847 22.66 -18.20 9.23
C TYR A 847 21.25 -18.30 9.82
N TYR A 848 21.08 -18.24 11.15
CA TYR A 848 19.74 -18.22 11.75
C TYR A 848 18.92 -16.99 11.31
N VAL A 849 19.53 -15.81 11.33
CA VAL A 849 18.88 -14.58 10.84
C VAL A 849 18.56 -14.69 9.36
N THR A 850 19.47 -15.20 8.53
CA THR A 850 19.24 -15.43 7.10
C THR A 850 18.06 -16.37 6.87
N ALA A 851 17.94 -17.44 7.65
CA ALA A 851 16.83 -18.39 7.57
C ALA A 851 15.50 -17.73 7.94
N LEU A 852 15.45 -16.97 9.03
CA LEU A 852 14.24 -16.29 9.49
C LEU A 852 13.78 -15.19 8.53
N VAL A 853 14.71 -14.38 8.01
CA VAL A 853 14.42 -13.31 7.06
C VAL A 853 13.97 -13.88 5.72
N SER A 854 14.69 -14.86 5.18
CA SER A 854 14.34 -15.46 3.88
C SER A 854 13.02 -16.24 3.97
N GLY A 855 12.78 -16.96 5.07
CA GLY A 855 11.56 -17.72 5.27
C GLY A 855 10.32 -16.89 5.60
N SER A 856 10.49 -15.64 6.03
CA SER A 856 9.39 -14.68 6.29
C SER A 856 9.17 -13.69 5.16
N GLU A 857 9.74 -13.96 3.97
CA GLU A 857 9.70 -13.07 2.80
C GLU A 857 10.18 -11.64 3.13
N PHE A 858 11.33 -11.53 3.81
CA PHE A 858 11.90 -10.27 4.29
C PHE A 858 11.04 -9.57 5.36
N CYS A 859 10.46 -10.39 6.25
CA CYS A 859 9.60 -9.98 7.35
C CYS A 859 8.33 -9.25 6.89
N THR A 860 7.77 -9.65 5.74
CA THR A 860 6.42 -9.27 5.31
C THR A 860 5.37 -10.20 5.92
N ILE A 861 5.76 -11.45 6.20
CA ILE A 861 4.90 -12.47 6.81
C ILE A 861 5.31 -12.68 8.28
N HIS A 862 4.32 -12.90 9.16
CA HIS A 862 4.56 -13.21 10.56
C HIS A 862 5.36 -14.51 10.73
N LEU A 863 6.30 -14.50 11.68
CA LEU A 863 7.08 -15.70 12.04
C LEU A 863 6.16 -16.74 12.70
N GLN A 864 6.07 -17.92 12.09
CA GLN A 864 5.26 -19.04 12.58
C GLN A 864 6.04 -20.36 12.52
N ARG A 865 5.55 -21.41 13.19
CA ARG A 865 6.13 -22.76 13.08
C ARG A 865 5.90 -23.34 11.69
N PRO A 866 6.84 -24.13 11.14
CA PRO A 866 8.11 -24.57 11.71
C PRO A 866 9.30 -23.63 11.41
N LEU A 867 9.06 -22.40 10.90
CA LEU A 867 10.14 -21.47 10.54
C LEU A 867 10.92 -21.01 11.78
N ILE A 868 10.22 -20.65 12.84
CA ILE A 868 10.80 -20.34 14.14
C ILE A 868 10.27 -21.31 15.20
N ASP A 869 11.18 -21.85 16.01
CA ASP A 869 10.86 -22.72 17.14
C ASP A 869 11.76 -22.38 18.34
N ASP A 870 11.38 -22.86 19.51
CA ASP A 870 12.13 -22.69 20.75
C ASP A 870 13.57 -23.20 20.62
N PHE A 871 13.81 -24.22 19.81
CA PHE A 871 15.14 -24.80 19.59
C PHE A 871 16.10 -23.77 18.97
N ILE A 872 15.71 -23.16 17.85
CA ILE A 872 16.52 -22.13 17.17
C ILE A 872 16.64 -20.88 18.04
N VAL A 873 15.55 -20.43 18.67
CA VAL A 873 15.58 -19.24 19.53
C VAL A 873 16.56 -19.43 20.69
N ARG A 874 16.58 -20.59 21.34
CA ARG A 874 17.55 -20.89 22.41
C ARG A 874 19.00 -20.87 21.90
N ARG A 875 19.26 -21.31 20.67
CA ARG A 875 20.59 -21.20 20.05
C ARG A 875 20.97 -19.75 19.75
N MET A 876 20.04 -18.96 19.21
CA MET A 876 20.26 -17.52 18.99
C MET A 876 20.52 -16.77 20.30
N ILE A 877 19.83 -17.12 21.39
CA ILE A 877 20.09 -16.57 22.74
C ILE A 877 21.52 -16.92 23.16
N LYS A 878 21.93 -18.19 23.06
CA LYS A 878 23.30 -18.62 23.39
C LYS A 878 24.35 -17.93 22.50
N CYS A 879 24.11 -17.76 21.20
CA CYS A 879 25.00 -17.00 20.32
C CYS A 879 25.15 -15.56 20.82
N SER A 880 24.03 -14.89 21.08
CA SER A 880 24.00 -13.50 21.54
C SER A 880 24.76 -13.32 22.85
N SER A 881 24.57 -14.22 23.82
CA SER A 881 25.28 -14.18 25.11
C SER A 881 26.78 -14.41 24.96
N ASN A 882 27.21 -15.36 24.12
CA ASN A 882 28.65 -15.61 23.89
C ASN A 882 29.34 -14.49 23.09
N LEU A 883 28.59 -13.74 22.29
CA LEU A 883 29.06 -12.54 21.59
C LEU A 883 29.06 -11.29 22.48
N GLY A 884 28.59 -11.38 23.72
CA GLY A 884 28.45 -10.24 24.63
C GLY A 884 27.29 -9.29 24.29
N CYS A 885 26.34 -9.73 23.45
CA CYS A 885 25.14 -8.98 23.05
C CYS A 885 23.96 -9.32 23.97
N PHE A 886 24.05 -8.97 25.26
CA PHE A 886 23.08 -9.44 26.26
C PHE A 886 21.68 -8.84 26.11
N MET A 887 21.54 -7.60 25.62
CA MET A 887 20.22 -7.06 25.31
C MET A 887 19.54 -7.83 24.16
N GLN A 888 20.30 -8.27 23.15
CA GLN A 888 19.76 -9.11 22.08
C GLN A 888 19.26 -10.45 22.64
N ALA A 889 20.04 -11.06 23.54
CA ALA A 889 19.63 -12.28 24.26
C ALA A 889 18.32 -12.05 25.05
N ALA A 890 18.20 -10.94 25.77
CA ALA A 890 17.00 -10.61 26.53
C ALA A 890 15.78 -10.37 25.62
N VAL A 891 15.95 -9.72 24.47
CA VAL A 891 14.84 -9.55 23.50
C VAL A 891 14.42 -10.91 22.93
N LEU A 892 15.38 -11.78 22.58
CA LEU A 892 15.13 -13.12 22.07
C LEU A 892 14.40 -14.03 23.08
N CYS A 893 14.54 -13.82 24.38
CA CYS A 893 13.75 -14.55 25.39
C CYS A 893 12.23 -14.38 25.20
N GLN A 894 11.77 -13.25 24.65
CA GLN A 894 10.35 -13.05 24.33
C GLN A 894 9.89 -13.83 23.09
N PHE A 895 10.82 -14.31 22.24
CA PHE A 895 10.48 -15.08 21.04
C PHE A 895 10.12 -16.55 21.32
N LEU A 896 10.41 -17.03 22.54
CA LEU A 896 10.00 -18.35 23.01
C LEU A 896 8.46 -18.40 23.18
N ASP A 897 7.88 -19.61 23.15
CA ASP A 897 6.45 -19.79 23.43
C ASP A 897 6.08 -19.21 24.82
N GLU A 898 6.94 -19.48 25.81
CA GLU A 898 6.89 -18.89 27.15
C GLU A 898 8.16 -18.07 27.40
N THR A 899 7.99 -16.82 27.81
CA THR A 899 9.13 -15.92 28.04
C THR A 899 9.97 -16.41 29.23
N ASP A 900 11.24 -16.70 28.97
CA ASP A 900 12.20 -17.10 30.01
C ASP A 900 12.74 -15.87 30.76
N TYR A 901 11.96 -15.41 31.74
CA TYR A 901 12.32 -14.24 32.56
C TYR A 901 13.62 -14.43 33.34
N GLY A 902 13.92 -15.65 33.79
CA GLY A 902 15.14 -15.94 34.55
C GLY A 902 16.39 -15.64 33.70
N LEU A 903 16.39 -16.11 32.46
CA LEU A 903 17.47 -15.84 31.52
C LEU A 903 17.48 -14.39 31.03
N ALA A 904 16.31 -13.79 30.77
CA ALA A 904 16.19 -12.41 30.33
C ALA A 904 16.74 -11.43 31.38
N PHE A 905 16.32 -11.58 32.65
CA PHE A 905 16.79 -10.73 33.76
C PHE A 905 18.27 -10.90 34.02
N LYS A 906 18.78 -12.15 33.95
CA LYS A 906 20.21 -12.41 34.05
C LYS A 906 20.98 -11.67 32.94
N SER A 907 20.51 -11.76 31.69
CA SER A 907 21.15 -11.11 30.55
C SER A 907 21.18 -9.58 30.70
N VAL A 908 20.07 -8.95 31.07
CA VAL A 908 20.01 -7.49 31.34
C VAL A 908 20.91 -7.07 32.51
N SER A 909 21.09 -7.95 33.49
CA SER A 909 21.89 -7.68 34.70
C SER A 909 23.39 -7.90 34.49
N GLU A 910 23.80 -8.53 33.39
CA GLU A 910 25.18 -8.91 33.14
C GLU A 910 26.07 -7.67 33.03
N LYS A 911 27.25 -7.71 33.68
CA LYS A 911 28.21 -6.60 33.62
C LYS A 911 28.97 -6.71 32.31
N THR A 912 28.57 -5.93 31.33
CA THR A 912 29.32 -5.80 30.08
C THR A 912 30.68 -5.14 30.34
N ALA A 913 31.77 -5.87 30.08
CA ALA A 913 33.11 -5.29 29.97
C ALA A 913 33.28 -4.47 28.67
N SER A 914 32.35 -4.64 27.72
CA SER A 914 32.30 -4.03 26.39
C SER A 914 30.90 -3.44 26.15
N PHE A 915 30.79 -2.14 25.88
CA PHE A 915 29.53 -1.45 25.53
C PHE A 915 29.01 -1.81 24.11
N SER A 916 29.08 -3.08 23.72
CA SER A 916 28.88 -3.51 22.33
C SER A 916 27.43 -3.75 21.90
N ASP A 917 26.44 -3.71 22.81
CA ASP A 917 25.08 -4.18 22.51
C ASP A 917 24.03 -3.07 22.30
N ALA A 918 24.43 -1.78 22.35
CA ALA A 918 23.57 -0.63 22.12
C ALA A 918 22.17 -0.76 22.79
N MET A 919 22.17 -1.16 24.07
CA MET A 919 20.99 -1.62 24.81
C MET A 919 19.73 -0.72 24.67
N ASP A 920 19.91 0.60 24.68
CA ASP A 920 18.84 1.59 24.57
C ASP A 920 18.15 1.64 23.19
N SER A 921 18.83 1.16 22.14
CA SER A 921 18.26 1.05 20.79
C SER A 921 17.24 -0.08 20.69
N TYR A 922 17.33 -1.09 21.56
CA TYR A 922 16.51 -2.29 21.53
C TYR A 922 15.24 -2.22 22.40
N TYR A 923 15.02 -1.17 23.22
CA TYR A 923 13.77 -1.03 23.97
C TYR A 923 12.54 -0.98 23.06
N SER A 924 12.70 -0.42 21.87
CA SER A 924 11.68 -0.37 20.81
C SER A 924 11.30 -1.74 20.23
N CYS A 925 12.00 -2.80 20.63
CA CYS A 925 11.79 -4.20 20.24
C CYS A 925 11.21 -5.05 21.39
N ILE A 926 10.95 -4.47 22.57
CA ILE A 926 10.38 -5.17 23.72
C ILE A 926 8.86 -4.96 23.71
N TRP A 927 8.11 -6.04 23.76
CA TRP A 927 6.64 -6.03 23.88
C TRP A 927 6.15 -6.58 25.21
N ASP A 928 7.02 -7.21 25.99
CA ASP A 928 6.70 -7.71 27.32
C ASP A 928 6.83 -6.58 28.37
N PRO A 929 5.72 -6.19 29.04
CA PRO A 929 5.75 -5.12 30.04
C PRO A 929 6.62 -5.46 31.26
N THR A 930 6.62 -6.72 31.68
CA THR A 930 7.40 -7.21 32.85
C THR A 930 8.89 -7.03 32.61
N LEU A 931 9.36 -7.32 31.38
CA LEU A 931 10.76 -7.10 31.01
C LEU A 931 11.13 -5.61 31.00
N LEU A 932 10.24 -4.74 30.50
CA LEU A 932 10.44 -3.29 30.54
C LEU A 932 10.46 -2.75 31.98
N GLU A 933 9.56 -3.20 32.85
CA GLU A 933 9.54 -2.84 34.28
C GLU A 933 10.85 -3.22 34.97
N PHE A 934 11.37 -4.43 34.69
CA PHE A 934 12.66 -4.87 35.21
C PHE A 934 13.80 -3.96 34.74
N ILE A 935 13.84 -3.63 33.44
CA ILE A 935 14.84 -2.71 32.86
C ILE A 935 14.77 -1.33 33.52
N VAL A 936 13.57 -0.78 33.73
CA VAL A 936 13.35 0.51 34.41
C VAL A 936 13.91 0.47 35.84
N ASN A 937 13.61 -0.58 36.60
CA ASN A 937 14.12 -0.77 37.96
C ASN A 937 15.65 -0.93 37.97
N TRP A 938 16.20 -1.64 36.99
CA TRP A 938 17.64 -1.83 36.86
C TRP A 938 18.38 -0.52 36.59
N HIS A 939 17.88 0.31 35.67
CA HIS A 939 18.45 1.65 35.43
C HIS A 939 18.32 2.57 36.64
N PHE A 940 17.22 2.47 37.39
CA PHE A 940 17.05 3.21 38.63
C PHE A 940 18.14 2.84 39.65
N LYS A 941 18.41 1.54 39.86
CA LYS A 941 19.47 1.06 40.75
C LYS A 941 20.87 1.49 40.31
N LYS A 942 21.12 1.60 39.00
CA LYS A 942 22.41 2.06 38.45
C LYS A 942 22.56 3.59 38.38
N GLY A 943 21.51 4.37 38.66
CA GLY A 943 21.52 5.83 38.51
C GLY A 943 21.50 6.32 37.05
N GLU A 944 21.08 5.48 36.10
CA GLU A 944 21.08 5.78 34.66
C GLU A 944 19.77 6.49 34.23
N HIS A 945 19.64 7.77 34.61
CA HIS A 945 18.39 8.53 34.45
C HIS A 945 17.87 8.62 33.00
N LYS A 946 18.74 8.86 32.01
CA LYS A 946 18.32 9.02 30.60
C LYS A 946 17.70 7.73 30.04
N ARG A 947 18.35 6.59 30.27
CA ARG A 947 17.86 5.28 29.81
C ARG A 947 16.59 4.84 30.55
N ARG A 948 16.51 5.13 31.85
CA ARG A 948 15.29 4.93 32.63
C ARG A 948 14.09 5.65 32.01
N LEU A 949 14.23 6.94 31.70
CA LEU A 949 13.15 7.73 31.10
C LEU A 949 12.72 7.17 29.75
N GLN A 950 13.69 6.80 28.91
CA GLN A 950 13.42 6.19 27.61
C GLN A 950 12.66 4.86 27.72
N ALA A 951 13.05 3.98 28.65
CA ALA A 951 12.33 2.73 28.90
C ALA A 951 10.91 2.97 29.44
N ILE A 952 10.70 3.98 30.29
CA ILE A 952 9.36 4.40 30.75
C ILE A 952 8.50 4.87 29.57
N THR A 953 9.07 5.60 28.61
CA THR A 953 8.34 6.04 27.41
C THR A 953 7.82 4.85 26.61
N TYR A 954 8.61 3.78 26.44
CA TYR A 954 8.15 2.56 25.77
C TYR A 954 7.11 1.80 26.59
N LEU A 955 7.29 1.70 27.91
CA LEU A 955 6.31 1.07 28.80
C LEU A 955 4.94 1.79 28.78
N GLY A 956 4.95 3.13 28.61
CA GLY A 956 3.75 3.96 28.53
C GLY A 956 3.01 3.92 27.19
N GLN A 957 3.45 3.11 26.21
CA GLN A 957 2.78 3.01 24.91
C GLN A 957 1.46 2.24 25.02
N LEU A 958 0.39 2.80 24.45
CA LEU A 958 -0.97 2.24 24.54
C LEU A 958 -1.06 0.80 24.01
N GLU A 959 -0.26 0.46 23.00
CA GLU A 959 -0.20 -0.87 22.39
C GLU A 959 0.35 -1.97 23.33
N LEU A 960 1.12 -1.59 24.36
CA LEU A 960 1.67 -2.51 25.37
C LEU A 960 0.82 -2.59 26.64
N ASN A 961 -0.38 -1.99 26.64
CA ASN A 961 -1.27 -2.06 27.79
C ASN A 961 -1.71 -3.52 28.04
N ALA A 962 -1.49 -4.01 29.27
CA ALA A 962 -1.84 -5.37 29.67
C ALA A 962 -3.34 -5.69 29.49
N ASN A 963 -4.19 -4.66 29.52
CA ASN A 963 -5.64 -4.76 29.33
C ASN A 963 -6.08 -4.80 27.87
N ASN A 964 -5.16 -4.67 26.91
CA ASN A 964 -5.48 -4.82 25.49
C ASN A 964 -6.00 -6.23 25.18
N ASN A 965 -6.81 -6.36 24.14
CA ASN A 965 -7.19 -7.66 23.61
C ASN A 965 -5.97 -8.40 23.01
N GLU A 966 -6.09 -9.72 22.83
CA GLU A 966 -5.01 -10.55 22.32
C GLU A 966 -4.59 -10.20 20.88
N GLU A 967 -5.48 -9.62 20.10
CA GLU A 967 -5.19 -9.17 18.74
C GLU A 967 -4.19 -7.99 18.73
N ILE A 968 -4.45 -6.94 19.52
CA ILE A 968 -3.54 -5.80 19.64
C ILE A 968 -2.19 -6.24 20.22
N LYS A 969 -2.19 -7.11 21.23
CA LYS A 969 -0.94 -7.65 21.81
C LYS A 969 -0.13 -8.44 20.78
N ARG A 970 -0.80 -9.28 19.97
CA ARG A 970 -0.16 -10.06 18.90
C ARG A 970 0.43 -9.17 17.83
N GLU A 971 -0.29 -8.14 17.41
CA GLU A 971 0.18 -7.18 16.40
C GLU A 971 1.35 -6.34 16.91
N ALA A 972 1.26 -5.83 18.13
CA ALA A 972 2.34 -5.09 18.78
C ALA A 972 3.62 -5.93 18.91
N ALA A 973 3.48 -7.21 19.27
CA ALA A 973 4.59 -8.17 19.30
C ALA A 973 5.14 -8.45 17.89
N ALA A 974 4.28 -8.64 16.89
CA ALA A 974 4.71 -8.92 15.51
C ALA A 974 5.53 -7.78 14.89
N ILE A 975 5.08 -6.52 15.07
CA ILE A 975 5.80 -5.33 14.61
C ILE A 975 7.20 -5.25 15.25
N ARG A 976 7.29 -5.53 16.56
CA ARG A 976 8.55 -5.52 17.31
C ARG A 976 9.47 -6.68 16.96
N LYS A 977 8.94 -7.89 16.76
CA LYS A 977 9.69 -9.04 16.23
C LYS A 977 10.31 -8.71 14.88
N THR A 978 9.53 -8.10 13.99
CA THR A 978 9.99 -7.67 12.66
C THR A 978 11.08 -6.60 12.75
N ARG A 979 10.87 -5.58 13.60
CA ARG A 979 11.87 -4.54 13.83
C ARG A 979 13.18 -5.15 14.35
N PHE A 980 13.10 -6.05 15.32
CA PHE A 980 14.26 -6.72 15.87
C PHE A 980 15.01 -7.55 14.83
N LEU A 981 14.31 -8.40 14.06
CA LEU A 981 14.92 -9.19 13.00
C LEU A 981 15.58 -8.33 11.93
N ARG A 982 14.98 -7.20 11.52
CA ARG A 982 15.60 -6.27 10.57
C ARG A 982 16.87 -5.64 11.13
N SER A 983 16.90 -5.33 12.43
CA SER A 983 18.12 -4.85 13.10
C SER A 983 19.20 -5.93 13.13
N LEU A 984 18.86 -7.19 13.45
CA LEU A 984 19.82 -8.29 13.39
C LEU A 984 20.31 -8.54 11.96
N ALA A 985 19.44 -8.46 10.96
CA ALA A 985 19.82 -8.63 9.55
C ALA A 985 20.85 -7.59 9.11
N ARG A 986 20.64 -6.32 9.48
CA ARG A 986 21.62 -5.25 9.22
C ARG A 986 22.96 -5.49 9.90
N GLN A 987 22.97 -6.11 11.07
CA GLN A 987 24.20 -6.38 11.81
C GLN A 987 24.98 -7.59 11.27
N TYR A 988 24.30 -8.67 10.90
CA TYR A 988 24.95 -9.95 10.61
C TYR A 988 24.94 -10.35 9.12
N MET A 989 24.12 -9.72 8.27
CA MET A 989 24.01 -10.07 6.84
C MET A 989 24.69 -9.05 5.90
N LEU A 990 25.03 -7.85 6.38
CA LEU A 990 25.86 -6.87 5.68
C LEU A 990 27.34 -7.16 5.97
#